data_AF-A0AAI9SZM4-F1
#
_entry.id   AF-A0AAI9SZM4-F1
#
_cell.length_a   1.000
_cell.length_b   1.000
_cell.length_c   1.000
_cell.angle_alpha   90.00
_cell.angle_beta   90.00
_cell.angle_gamma   90.00
#
_symmetry.space_group_name_H-M   'P 1'
#
loop_
_entity.id
_entity.type
_entity.pdbx_description
1 polymer ?
#
loop_
_entity_poly.entity_id
_entity_poly.type
_entity_poly.pdbx_seq_one_letter_code
_entity_poly.pdbx_strand_id
1 'polypeptide(L)'
;MSNTSSKQVIADYLILSLPQSAHAREWLEQSLNNGKQPLFNLNVPDFQSGTLDSLVQESEELSKIDQQLGSSVSKVVEILNTVSESKIVSSRTIQSRSIFDYVQNFHWNTSKYRLDRPISQLVKIISSEAITLDNDVRSSYQNYQTAKSNFVAADRKRNGDLSIKSLHEIVKPEQFVLDSENLVTILIAVPNNLVSDFKSHYETLTQFVIPRSTELIAKDSEFSLFTVTLFKKFQQEFINNARERKWHPRTDFVYSEETLNNLRKEFDITKATELKSKSELIRLSKTAYSDIVACWFHIKVIRVYVEAVLRYGLPPQFDNYLIKFEGNNLKNVGKAKKELIEKFGYLGGDGYSSNNSNLHEYASLVDSDYEPFVFVTSYLKNPNLFQTKPFVNNEFIDSKSTKTFKVVNPATEEVIAELPEQTPEEIEEAIKLTHEAFQSFRKSDPYVRAKMLRKLYDLMMENLDDLATIITLENGKCLTDAKGEIKYGASYFEWFSEEAKRVYGNTIQPSNRNNKIITYKQPVGPVGLLCPFNFPSAMGTRKAAPAWAVGCTCILKPDGQTPLSSLALAYLAREAGFPPGVFNVVLASVESTPMVGQKICESPLIKKVSFTGSTAVGKLLVKQSSQTLKKLSMELGGNAPVVVFDDADLELAIEQAVASKFRSLGQTCVCANRLYVQNGIYKEFCEKFSEKVRQFKIDNGLVEGVTHGCLINTKSIDKVESHAADAIKRGAKVLVKGGRLPDLGKNFYAPTVLCDVPQDSKVFHEETFGPLAAITSFSTRDEVLKLCNDTPFGLASYIFSQDINTIWYMSEFLETGMVSVNTGIFTDAALPFGGIKESGFGREGSLYGMDDYTVIKSINLGNVYK
;
A
#
# COMPACT_ATOMS: atom_id res chain seq x y z
N MET A 1 -2.76 2.45 29.31
CA MET A 1 -1.73 1.41 29.55
C MET A 1 -1.75 0.43 28.40
N SER A 2 -0.56 0.24 27.82
CA SER A 2 -0.07 -0.81 26.92
C SER A 2 -1.06 -1.59 26.04
N ASN A 3 -0.90 -1.43 24.71
CA ASN A 3 -0.75 -2.59 23.82
C ASN A 3 -0.23 -2.14 22.44
N THR A 4 1.08 -1.95 22.31
CA THR A 4 1.83 -1.94 21.04
C THR A 4 2.17 -3.39 20.68
N SER A 5 1.76 -3.88 19.51
CA SER A 5 2.20 -5.19 18.99
C SER A 5 3.54 -4.94 18.35
N SER A 6 4.53 -5.09 19.21
CA SER A 6 5.94 -5.00 18.94
C SER A 6 6.38 -5.95 17.81
N LYS A 7 6.65 -5.39 16.62
CA LYS A 7 7.89 -5.74 15.91
C LYS A 7 9.06 -5.07 16.66
N GLN A 8 9.27 -5.50 17.91
CA GLN A 8 10.49 -5.17 18.66
C GLN A 8 11.63 -5.87 17.94
N VAL A 9 12.63 -5.08 17.55
CA VAL A 9 13.95 -5.55 17.13
C VAL A 9 14.43 -6.57 18.17
N ILE A 10 14.87 -7.74 17.71
CA ILE A 10 15.11 -8.89 18.58
C ILE A 10 16.29 -8.62 19.55
N ALA A 11 17.19 -7.67 19.24
CA ALA A 11 17.94 -6.87 20.21
C ALA A 11 18.86 -5.80 19.56
N ASP A 12 19.20 -4.75 20.34
CA ASP A 12 20.08 -3.63 19.96
C ASP A 12 21.52 -3.83 20.46
N TYR A 13 22.21 -4.85 19.96
CA TYR A 13 23.62 -5.07 20.28
C TYR A 13 24.49 -5.38 19.06
N LEU A 14 25.77 -4.99 19.14
CA LEU A 14 26.81 -5.28 18.15
C LEU A 14 27.85 -6.21 18.75
N ILE A 15 28.23 -7.26 18.02
CA ILE A 15 29.35 -8.12 18.38
C ILE A 15 30.56 -7.70 17.56
N LEU A 16 31.71 -7.53 18.23
CA LEU A 16 32.98 -7.18 17.61
C LEU A 16 34.05 -8.18 18.03
N SER A 17 34.94 -8.51 17.10
CA SER A 17 36.14 -9.30 17.34
C SER A 17 37.32 -8.56 16.73
N LEU A 18 38.33 -8.24 17.55
CA LEU A 18 39.49 -7.46 17.16
C LEU A 18 40.78 -8.20 17.51
N PRO A 19 41.87 -8.05 16.74
CA PRO A 19 43.17 -8.57 17.14
C PRO A 19 43.56 -8.07 18.53
N GLN A 20 44.11 -8.96 19.35
CA GLN A 20 44.53 -8.64 20.70
C GLN A 20 45.56 -7.50 20.68
N SER A 21 45.24 -6.40 21.36
CA SER A 21 46.09 -5.21 21.43
C SER A 21 45.93 -4.55 22.79
N ALA A 22 47.05 -4.10 23.36
CA ALA A 22 47.12 -3.52 24.71
C ALA A 22 46.19 -2.29 24.91
N HIS A 23 45.72 -1.67 23.83
CA HIS A 23 44.92 -0.43 23.88
C HIS A 23 43.53 -0.55 23.21
N ALA A 24 43.13 -1.71 22.67
CA ALA A 24 41.89 -1.84 21.91
C ALA A 24 40.64 -1.54 22.76
N ARG A 25 40.60 -2.01 24.00
CA ARG A 25 39.49 -1.78 24.93
C ARG A 25 39.36 -0.32 25.33
N GLU A 26 40.44 0.28 25.81
CA GLU A 26 40.46 1.69 26.25
C GLU A 26 40.04 2.62 25.11
N TRP A 27 40.50 2.31 23.90
CA TRP A 27 40.12 3.05 22.68
C TRP A 27 38.64 2.89 22.33
N LEU A 28 38.09 1.66 22.43
CA LEU A 28 36.68 1.40 22.16
C LEU A 28 35.80 2.15 23.16
N GLU A 29 36.12 2.09 24.44
CA GLU A 29 35.41 2.81 25.48
C GLU A 29 35.41 4.34 25.23
N GLN A 30 36.52 4.92 24.77
CA GLN A 30 36.58 6.34 24.40
C GLN A 30 35.77 6.67 23.13
N SER A 31 35.82 5.80 22.12
CA SER A 31 35.17 6.03 20.82
C SER A 31 33.67 5.78 20.82
N LEU A 32 33.16 5.01 21.79
CA LEU A 32 31.73 4.68 21.94
C LEU A 32 30.95 5.81 22.63
N ASN A 33 30.81 6.94 21.93
CA ASN A 33 30.11 8.13 22.42
C ASN A 33 30.70 8.65 23.75
N ASN A 34 32.03 8.79 23.81
CA ASN A 34 32.78 9.24 24.99
C ASN A 34 32.49 8.40 26.26
N GLY A 35 32.45 7.07 26.13
CA GLY A 35 32.23 6.15 27.26
C GLY A 35 30.77 6.00 27.71
N LYS A 36 29.81 6.54 26.95
CA LYS A 36 28.38 6.48 27.31
C LYS A 36 27.67 5.23 26.80
N GLN A 37 28.25 4.45 25.90
CA GLN A 37 27.66 3.15 25.51
C GLN A 37 28.37 2.02 26.26
N PRO A 38 27.63 1.13 26.93
CA PRO A 38 28.24 0.05 27.69
C PRO A 38 28.85 -1.01 26.76
N LEU A 39 30.12 -1.33 27.05
CA LEU A 39 30.93 -2.35 26.39
C LEU A 39 31.10 -3.55 27.33
N PHE A 40 30.74 -4.74 26.85
CA PHE A 40 30.84 -5.99 27.58
C PHE A 40 31.84 -6.93 26.89
N ASN A 41 32.49 -7.81 27.64
CA ASN A 41 33.29 -8.87 27.03
C ASN A 41 32.35 -9.98 26.53
N LEU A 42 32.60 -10.49 25.35
CA LEU A 42 31.94 -11.69 24.83
C LEU A 42 32.95 -12.83 24.83
N ASN A 43 32.59 -13.98 25.42
CA ASN A 43 33.45 -15.15 25.36
C ASN A 43 33.19 -15.91 24.05
N VAL A 44 34.14 -15.83 23.11
CA VAL A 44 34.14 -16.61 21.86
C VAL A 44 35.22 -17.68 22.02
N PRO A 45 34.86 -18.98 21.94
CA PRO A 45 35.84 -20.06 22.07
C PRO A 45 36.71 -20.15 20.82
N ASP A 46 37.90 -20.72 21.00
CA ASP A 46 38.74 -21.11 19.87
C ASP A 46 38.13 -22.30 19.15
N PHE A 47 37.71 -22.08 17.90
CA PHE A 47 37.21 -23.17 17.05
C PHE A 47 38.36 -23.82 16.29
N GLN A 48 38.17 -25.07 15.88
CA GLN A 48 39.11 -25.74 14.98
C GLN A 48 38.99 -25.12 13.58
N SER A 49 39.87 -24.16 13.29
CA SER A 49 39.96 -23.53 11.97
C SER A 49 40.41 -24.55 10.92
N GLY A 50 39.67 -24.64 9.81
CA GLY A 50 40.03 -25.42 8.63
C GLY A 50 41.06 -24.71 7.74
N THR A 51 41.15 -25.11 6.47
CA THR A 51 41.88 -24.34 5.46
C THR A 51 41.18 -23.01 5.19
N LEU A 52 41.89 -22.04 4.62
CA LEU A 52 41.29 -20.76 4.23
C LEU A 52 40.07 -20.96 3.31
N ASP A 53 40.17 -21.85 2.32
CA ASP A 53 39.06 -22.20 1.42
C ASP A 53 37.85 -22.77 2.18
N SER A 54 38.11 -23.61 3.18
CA SER A 54 37.06 -24.16 4.05
C SER A 54 36.36 -23.06 4.84
N LEU A 55 37.10 -22.07 5.34
CA LEU A 55 36.53 -20.95 6.11
C LEU A 55 35.71 -20.00 5.22
N VAL A 56 36.14 -19.75 3.97
CA VAL A 56 35.37 -18.96 3.00
C VAL A 56 34.03 -19.63 2.69
N GLN A 57 34.06 -20.94 2.41
CA GLN A 57 32.83 -21.71 2.19
C GLN A 57 31.93 -21.72 3.45
N GLU A 58 32.53 -21.83 4.64
CA GLU A 58 31.79 -21.77 5.90
C GLU A 58 31.15 -20.40 6.15
N SER A 59 31.80 -19.29 5.77
CA SER A 59 31.23 -17.92 5.86
C SER A 59 29.95 -17.77 5.02
N GLU A 60 29.96 -18.25 3.77
CA GLU A 60 28.77 -18.21 2.90
C GLU A 60 27.60 -19.01 3.48
N GLU A 61 27.88 -20.22 3.96
CA GLU A 61 26.88 -21.09 4.57
C GLU A 61 26.35 -20.53 5.89
N LEU A 62 27.23 -19.96 6.72
CA LEU A 62 26.85 -19.27 7.96
C LEU A 62 25.91 -18.09 7.68
N SER A 63 26.12 -17.34 6.59
CA SER A 63 25.22 -16.24 6.19
C SER A 63 23.83 -16.74 5.80
N LYS A 64 23.73 -17.83 5.03
CA LYS A 64 22.45 -18.45 4.66
C LYS A 64 21.68 -18.95 5.89
N ILE A 65 22.38 -19.64 6.79
CA ILE A 65 21.81 -20.19 8.02
C ILE A 65 21.37 -19.07 8.97
N ASP A 66 22.16 -18.00 9.08
CA ASP A 66 21.82 -16.82 9.88
C ASP A 66 20.48 -16.18 9.44
N GLN A 67 20.28 -16.02 8.12
CA GLN A 67 19.02 -15.53 7.56
C GLN A 67 17.86 -16.51 7.80
N GLN A 68 18.11 -17.81 7.61
CA GLN A 68 17.10 -18.84 7.81
C GLN A 68 16.61 -18.87 9.26
N LEU A 69 17.51 -18.84 10.24
CA LEU A 69 17.16 -18.84 11.66
C LEU A 69 16.42 -17.57 12.07
N GLY A 70 16.82 -16.40 11.55
CA GLY A 70 16.07 -15.15 11.74
C GLY A 70 14.63 -15.22 11.21
N SER A 71 14.42 -15.88 10.06
CA SER A 71 13.09 -16.15 9.51
C SER A 71 12.28 -17.08 10.42
N SER A 72 12.88 -18.15 10.93
CA SER A 72 12.21 -19.10 11.84
C SER A 72 11.77 -18.41 13.14
N VAL A 73 12.61 -17.59 13.76
CA VAL A 73 12.23 -16.82 14.96
C VAL A 73 11.04 -15.89 14.67
N SER A 74 11.08 -15.18 13.53
CA SER A 74 10.00 -14.26 13.15
C SER A 74 8.65 -14.97 13.00
N LYS A 75 8.65 -16.15 12.36
CA LYS A 75 7.45 -16.98 12.17
C LYS A 75 6.90 -17.51 13.49
N VAL A 76 7.76 -17.99 14.39
CA VAL A 76 7.33 -18.47 15.71
C VAL A 76 6.70 -17.33 16.53
N VAL A 77 7.26 -16.12 16.46
CA VAL A 77 6.71 -14.92 17.11
C VAL A 77 5.35 -14.55 16.53
N GLU A 78 5.19 -14.60 15.20
CA GLU A 78 3.92 -14.34 14.53
C GLU A 78 2.82 -15.32 14.96
N ILE A 79 3.13 -16.61 15.04
CA ILE A 79 2.22 -17.65 15.53
C ILE A 79 1.81 -17.39 16.98
N LEU A 80 2.77 -17.08 17.86
CA LEU A 80 2.50 -16.74 19.27
C LEU A 80 1.57 -15.52 19.41
N ASN A 81 1.81 -14.47 18.62
CA ASN A 81 0.98 -13.27 18.63
C ASN A 81 -0.44 -13.53 18.11
N THR A 82 -0.60 -14.45 17.17
CA THR A 82 -1.90 -14.78 16.57
C THR A 82 -2.80 -15.56 17.53
N VAL A 83 -2.20 -16.36 18.42
CA VAL A 83 -2.94 -17.34 19.23
C VAL A 83 -3.12 -16.88 20.68
N SER A 84 -2.32 -15.92 21.15
CA SER A 84 -2.41 -15.38 22.51
C SER A 84 -3.35 -14.16 22.62
N GLU A 85 -4.26 -14.17 23.59
CA GLU A 85 -5.23 -13.08 23.87
C GLU A 85 -4.63 -11.86 24.58
N SER A 86 -3.44 -11.99 25.15
CA SER A 86 -2.65 -10.87 25.71
C SER A 86 -1.34 -10.72 24.92
N LYS A 87 -0.85 -9.48 24.75
CA LYS A 87 0.49 -9.24 24.17
C LYS A 87 1.54 -9.74 25.16
N ILE A 88 1.93 -11.01 25.04
CA ILE A 88 2.86 -11.64 25.99
C ILE A 88 4.29 -11.20 25.66
N VAL A 89 4.66 -10.00 26.11
CA VAL A 89 6.06 -9.54 26.16
C VAL A 89 6.90 -10.51 27.02
N SER A 90 6.31 -11.16 28.02
CA SER A 90 6.97 -12.13 28.91
C SER A 90 7.31 -13.49 28.28
N SER A 91 6.93 -13.74 27.01
CA SER A 91 7.25 -14.98 26.30
C SER A 91 8.58 -14.93 25.56
N ARG A 92 9.19 -13.74 25.48
CA ARG A 92 10.45 -13.49 24.76
C ARG A 92 11.66 -13.64 25.67
N THR A 93 11.71 -14.76 26.39
CA THR A 93 12.84 -15.12 27.25
C THR A 93 13.61 -16.26 26.62
N ILE A 94 14.92 -16.29 26.87
CA ILE A 94 15.81 -17.39 26.48
C ILE A 94 16.20 -18.08 27.77
N GLN A 95 15.82 -19.34 27.94
CA GLN A 95 16.11 -20.11 29.17
C GLN A 95 15.70 -19.37 30.47
N SER A 96 14.52 -18.75 30.45
CA SER A 96 13.97 -17.93 31.55
C SER A 96 14.74 -16.64 31.87
N ARG A 97 15.67 -16.20 31.00
CA ARG A 97 16.39 -14.93 31.09
C ARG A 97 15.91 -13.96 30.02
N SER A 98 16.13 -12.66 30.22
CA SER A 98 15.94 -11.71 29.12
C SER A 98 16.94 -11.98 27.99
N ILE A 99 16.61 -11.58 26.76
CA ILE A 99 17.51 -11.76 25.60
C ILE A 99 18.87 -11.10 25.86
N PHE A 100 18.85 -9.89 26.43
CA PHE A 100 20.07 -9.16 26.74
C PHE A 100 20.90 -9.87 27.81
N ASP A 101 20.28 -10.34 28.90
CA ASP A 101 21.01 -11.05 29.97
C ASP A 101 21.62 -12.37 29.47
N TYR A 102 20.93 -13.06 28.55
CA TYR A 102 21.46 -14.27 27.91
C TYR A 102 22.69 -13.96 27.06
N VAL A 103 22.63 -12.91 26.25
CA VAL A 103 23.68 -12.51 25.31
C VAL A 103 24.91 -11.95 26.03
N GLN A 104 24.71 -11.09 27.03
CA GLN A 104 25.79 -10.54 27.85
C GLN A 104 26.53 -11.63 28.62
N ASN A 105 25.81 -12.64 29.12
CA ASN A 105 26.38 -13.75 29.87
C ASN A 105 26.43 -15.03 29.03
N PHE A 106 26.64 -14.88 27.71
CA PHE A 106 26.69 -16.03 26.83
C PHE A 106 27.87 -16.94 27.18
N HIS A 107 27.58 -18.24 27.25
CA HIS A 107 28.58 -19.28 27.41
C HIS A 107 28.35 -20.32 26.32
N TRP A 108 29.42 -20.66 25.62
CA TRP A 108 29.37 -21.72 24.62
C TRP A 108 28.94 -23.04 25.26
N ASN A 109 27.92 -23.69 24.70
CA ASN A 109 27.42 -24.96 25.23
C ASN A 109 28.33 -26.12 24.80
N THR A 110 29.44 -26.31 25.49
CA THR A 110 30.42 -27.38 25.22
C THR A 110 29.86 -28.79 25.37
N SER A 111 28.81 -28.97 26.19
CA SER A 111 28.15 -30.27 26.38
C SER A 111 27.39 -30.72 25.13
N LYS A 112 26.91 -29.77 24.32
CA LYS A 112 26.10 -30.01 23.12
C LYS A 112 26.87 -29.79 21.83
N TYR A 113 27.70 -28.75 21.80
CA TYR A 113 28.47 -28.28 20.66
C TYR A 113 29.95 -28.38 21.01
N ARG A 114 30.53 -29.58 20.87
CA ARG A 114 31.92 -29.82 21.30
C ARG A 114 32.93 -29.13 20.36
N LEU A 115 33.87 -28.39 20.92
CA LEU A 115 34.86 -27.58 20.19
C LEU A 115 35.91 -28.41 19.42
N ASP A 116 36.01 -29.71 19.68
CA ASP A 116 36.86 -30.63 18.92
C ASP A 116 36.28 -31.04 17.57
N ARG A 117 35.10 -30.53 17.20
CA ARG A 117 34.46 -30.77 15.91
C ARG A 117 34.76 -29.63 14.93
N PRO A 118 34.84 -29.92 13.62
CA PRO A 118 34.93 -28.89 12.59
C PRO A 118 33.75 -27.92 12.64
N ILE A 119 33.99 -26.66 12.28
CA ILE A 119 32.98 -25.58 12.24
C ILE A 119 31.76 -26.00 11.41
N SER A 120 31.95 -26.50 10.19
CA SER A 120 30.89 -27.05 9.35
C SER A 120 29.99 -28.09 10.05
N GLN A 121 30.55 -28.95 10.90
CA GLN A 121 29.78 -29.93 11.66
C GLN A 121 28.99 -29.28 12.81
N LEU A 122 29.58 -28.31 13.51
CA LEU A 122 28.90 -27.52 14.55
C LEU A 122 27.70 -26.76 13.97
N VAL A 123 27.91 -26.06 12.85
CA VAL A 123 26.89 -25.31 12.12
C VAL A 123 25.73 -26.21 11.72
N LYS A 124 26.01 -27.41 11.21
CA LYS A 124 24.98 -28.39 10.84
C LYS A 124 24.16 -28.88 12.03
N ILE A 125 24.80 -29.17 13.17
CA ILE A 125 24.11 -29.62 14.39
C ILE A 125 23.18 -28.52 14.90
N ILE A 126 23.70 -27.31 15.06
CA ILE A 126 22.95 -26.15 15.60
C ILE A 126 21.77 -25.80 14.69
N SER A 127 21.99 -25.74 13.36
CA SER A 127 20.92 -25.43 12.41
C SER A 127 19.84 -26.52 12.34
N SER A 128 20.23 -27.80 12.36
CA SER A 128 19.27 -28.91 12.31
C SER A 128 18.31 -28.95 13.51
N GLU A 129 18.82 -28.61 14.69
CA GLU A 129 18.02 -28.50 15.91
C GLU A 129 16.96 -27.40 15.78
N ALA A 130 17.37 -26.20 15.38
CA ALA A 130 16.45 -25.07 15.24
C ALA A 130 15.41 -25.30 14.13
N ILE A 131 15.79 -25.95 13.02
CA ILE A 131 14.85 -26.30 11.94
C ILE A 131 13.82 -27.33 12.42
N THR A 132 14.22 -28.30 13.23
CA THR A 132 13.30 -29.31 13.79
C THR A 132 12.24 -28.63 14.66
N LEU A 133 12.66 -27.72 15.54
CA LEU A 133 11.76 -26.95 16.40
C LEU A 133 10.79 -26.05 15.60
N ASP A 134 11.24 -25.41 14.52
CA ASP A 134 10.36 -24.63 13.61
C ASP A 134 9.32 -25.53 12.95
N ASN A 135 9.70 -26.72 12.49
CA ASN A 135 8.77 -27.67 11.89
C ASN A 135 7.72 -28.19 12.88
N ASP A 136 8.12 -28.48 14.12
CA ASP A 136 7.19 -28.93 15.17
C ASP A 136 6.14 -27.85 15.48
N VAL A 137 6.54 -26.59 15.57
CA VAL A 137 5.62 -25.46 15.76
C VAL A 137 4.65 -25.32 14.59
N ARG A 138 5.12 -25.45 13.34
CA ARG A 138 4.26 -25.37 12.15
C ARG A 138 3.22 -26.49 12.11
N SER A 139 3.62 -27.71 12.44
CA SER A 139 2.70 -28.85 12.52
C SER A 139 1.62 -28.63 13.59
N SER A 140 2.02 -28.17 14.78
CA SER A 140 1.09 -27.83 15.85
C SER A 140 0.12 -26.70 15.46
N TYR A 141 0.59 -25.70 14.69
CA TYR A 141 -0.24 -24.62 14.19
C TYR A 141 -1.31 -25.09 13.19
N GLN A 142 -0.97 -26.02 12.29
CA GLN A 142 -1.93 -26.60 11.36
C GLN A 142 -3.04 -27.39 12.09
N ASN A 143 -2.68 -28.13 13.14
CA ASN A 143 -3.64 -28.84 13.98
C ASN A 143 -4.61 -27.86 14.68
N TYR A 144 -4.08 -26.75 15.21
CA TYR A 144 -4.89 -25.68 15.80
C TYR A 144 -5.87 -25.07 14.79
N GLN A 145 -5.42 -24.74 13.58
CA GLN A 145 -6.27 -24.15 12.54
C GLN A 145 -7.43 -25.07 12.15
N THR A 146 -7.17 -26.38 12.06
CA THR A 146 -8.21 -27.38 11.79
C THR A 146 -9.25 -27.42 12.91
N ALA A 147 -8.80 -27.46 14.18
CA ALA A 147 -9.70 -27.44 15.33
C ALA A 147 -10.54 -26.15 15.42
N LYS A 148 -9.91 -24.99 15.14
CA LYS A 148 -10.57 -23.68 15.09
C LYS A 148 -11.64 -23.62 14.01
N SER A 149 -11.36 -24.12 12.80
CA SER A 149 -12.33 -24.16 11.70
C SER A 149 -13.57 -24.98 12.07
N ASN A 150 -13.37 -26.16 12.68
CA ASN A 150 -14.46 -27.02 13.12
C ASN A 150 -15.32 -26.35 14.22
N PHE A 151 -14.69 -25.66 15.17
CA PHE A 151 -15.40 -24.89 16.18
C PHE A 151 -16.22 -23.74 15.58
N VAL A 152 -15.64 -22.95 14.66
CA VAL A 152 -16.35 -21.84 14.00
C VAL A 152 -17.57 -22.36 13.21
N ALA A 153 -17.46 -23.52 12.56
CA ALA A 153 -18.59 -24.13 11.88
C ALA A 153 -19.71 -24.53 12.86
N ALA A 154 -19.37 -25.13 14.01
CA ALA A 154 -20.33 -25.47 15.06
C ALA A 154 -20.94 -24.21 15.72
N ASP A 155 -20.15 -23.16 15.95
CA ASP A 155 -20.58 -21.89 16.52
C ASP A 155 -21.53 -21.13 15.59
N ARG A 156 -21.28 -21.10 14.28
CA ARG A 156 -22.20 -20.51 13.29
C ARG A 156 -23.58 -21.17 13.31
N LYS A 157 -23.64 -22.51 13.42
CA LYS A 157 -24.91 -23.24 13.56
C LYS A 157 -25.67 -22.85 14.85
N ARG A 158 -24.97 -22.39 15.90
CA ARG A 158 -25.56 -22.05 17.20
C ARG A 158 -25.86 -20.56 17.37
N ASN A 159 -25.01 -19.68 16.86
CA ASN A 159 -24.97 -18.26 17.17
C ASN A 159 -25.04 -17.34 15.94
N GLY A 160 -25.18 -17.89 14.73
CA GLY A 160 -25.42 -17.09 13.52
C GLY A 160 -26.76 -16.34 13.54
N ASP A 161 -27.04 -15.61 12.46
CA ASP A 161 -28.34 -14.95 12.25
C ASP A 161 -29.46 -15.99 11.96
N LEU A 162 -30.72 -15.54 12.00
CA LEU A 162 -31.91 -16.38 11.81
C LEU A 162 -31.98 -17.06 10.43
N SER A 163 -31.17 -16.66 9.45
CA SER A 163 -31.09 -17.35 8.15
C SER A 163 -30.23 -18.62 8.19
N ILE A 164 -29.26 -18.71 9.11
CA ILE A 164 -28.30 -19.82 9.21
C ILE A 164 -28.24 -20.54 10.57
N LYS A 165 -28.70 -19.89 11.65
CA LYS A 165 -28.73 -20.46 13.00
C LYS A 165 -29.75 -21.57 13.10
N SER A 166 -29.44 -22.57 13.93
CA SER A 166 -30.38 -23.62 14.31
C SER A 166 -31.60 -23.01 15.00
N LEU A 167 -32.79 -23.31 14.47
CA LEU A 167 -34.04 -22.76 14.97
C LEU A 167 -34.65 -23.59 16.11
N HIS A 168 -34.01 -24.70 16.50
CA HIS A 168 -34.54 -25.67 17.48
C HIS A 168 -34.69 -25.09 18.90
N GLU A 169 -33.99 -23.99 19.23
CA GLU A 169 -34.16 -23.27 20.51
C GLU A 169 -35.20 -22.14 20.43
N ILE A 170 -35.67 -21.82 19.22
CA ILE A 170 -36.48 -20.63 18.92
C ILE A 170 -37.91 -21.04 18.57
N VAL A 171 -38.03 -22.09 17.78
CA VAL A 171 -39.27 -22.59 17.23
C VAL A 171 -39.87 -23.63 18.17
N LYS A 172 -41.16 -23.47 18.47
CA LYS A 172 -41.91 -24.40 19.31
C LYS A 172 -42.80 -25.32 18.48
N PRO A 173 -43.08 -26.55 18.94
CA PRO A 173 -44.00 -27.48 18.27
C PRO A 173 -45.36 -26.85 17.98
N GLU A 174 -45.86 -26.03 18.90
CA GLU A 174 -47.19 -25.40 18.79
C GLU A 174 -47.32 -24.43 17.60
N GLN A 175 -46.21 -23.97 17.03
CA GLN A 175 -46.18 -23.05 15.89
C GLN A 175 -46.30 -23.77 14.54
N PHE A 176 -46.38 -25.10 14.56
CA PHE A 176 -46.47 -25.95 13.37
C PHE A 176 -47.79 -26.69 13.33
N VAL A 177 -48.33 -26.84 12.11
CA VAL A 177 -49.36 -27.83 11.85
C VAL A 177 -48.67 -29.19 11.80
N LEU A 178 -48.73 -29.92 12.91
CA LEU A 178 -48.22 -31.28 13.04
C LEU A 178 -49.31 -32.26 12.55
N ASP A 179 -48.88 -33.35 11.91
CA ASP A 179 -49.72 -34.50 11.54
C ASP A 179 -50.91 -34.22 10.59
N SER A 180 -50.86 -33.15 9.78
CA SER A 180 -51.83 -32.92 8.70
C SER A 180 -51.44 -33.66 7.41
N GLU A 181 -52.40 -34.36 6.80
CA GLU A 181 -52.20 -34.95 5.46
C GLU A 181 -52.06 -33.89 4.35
N ASN A 182 -52.63 -32.69 4.56
CA ASN A 182 -52.84 -31.71 3.50
C ASN A 182 -52.11 -30.37 3.70
N LEU A 183 -51.82 -29.99 4.95
CA LEU A 183 -51.21 -28.70 5.29
C LEU A 183 -49.77 -28.87 5.77
N VAL A 184 -48.95 -27.85 5.52
CA VAL A 184 -47.58 -27.74 6.03
C VAL A 184 -47.32 -26.31 6.48
N THR A 185 -46.63 -26.16 7.61
CA THR A 185 -46.05 -24.87 8.02
C THR A 185 -44.58 -24.83 7.63
N ILE A 186 -44.16 -23.76 6.97
CA ILE A 186 -42.74 -23.49 6.66
C ILE A 186 -42.26 -22.25 7.41
N LEU A 187 -40.96 -22.20 7.67
CA LEU A 187 -40.29 -21.05 8.27
C LEU A 187 -39.59 -20.23 7.21
N ILE A 188 -39.66 -18.91 7.33
CA ILE A 188 -39.08 -17.96 6.38
C ILE A 188 -38.35 -16.88 7.15
N ALA A 189 -37.04 -16.81 7.00
CA ALA A 189 -36.25 -15.68 7.46
C ALA A 189 -36.33 -14.57 6.41
N VAL A 190 -36.91 -13.43 6.79
CA VAL A 190 -37.12 -12.27 5.91
C VAL A 190 -36.18 -11.15 6.38
N PRO A 191 -35.36 -10.56 5.49
CA PRO A 191 -34.56 -9.39 5.84
C PRO A 191 -35.45 -8.29 6.45
N ASN A 192 -34.99 -7.65 7.52
CA ASN A 192 -35.77 -6.68 8.29
C ASN A 192 -36.32 -5.53 7.43
N ASN A 193 -35.58 -5.12 6.39
CA ASN A 193 -35.99 -4.12 5.41
C ASN A 193 -37.07 -4.60 4.41
N LEU A 194 -37.30 -5.91 4.29
CA LEU A 194 -38.29 -6.53 3.38
C LEU A 194 -39.54 -7.03 4.10
N VAL A 195 -39.66 -6.85 5.42
CA VAL A 195 -40.81 -7.33 6.21
C VAL A 195 -42.14 -6.72 5.75
N SER A 196 -42.13 -5.45 5.32
CA SER A 196 -43.33 -4.80 4.78
C SER A 196 -43.79 -5.44 3.47
N ASP A 197 -42.85 -5.81 2.59
CA ASP A 197 -43.14 -6.51 1.34
C ASP A 197 -43.69 -7.92 1.63
N PHE A 198 -43.06 -8.63 2.57
CA PHE A 198 -43.49 -9.95 3.01
C PHE A 198 -44.94 -9.94 3.50
N LYS A 199 -45.26 -9.08 4.47
CA LYS A 199 -46.63 -9.02 5.04
C LYS A 199 -47.70 -8.68 4.01
N SER A 200 -47.35 -7.92 2.98
CA SER A 200 -48.29 -7.49 1.94
C SER A 200 -48.54 -8.57 0.89
N HIS A 201 -47.58 -9.49 0.66
CA HIS A 201 -47.60 -10.36 -0.52
C HIS A 201 -47.57 -11.86 -0.23
N TYR A 202 -47.22 -12.30 1.00
CA TYR A 202 -47.05 -13.74 1.28
C TYR A 202 -48.32 -14.56 1.01
N GLU A 203 -49.51 -14.03 1.27
CA GLU A 203 -50.79 -14.73 1.04
C GLU A 203 -51.08 -14.96 -0.44
N THR A 204 -50.54 -14.11 -1.30
CA THR A 204 -50.74 -14.14 -2.76
C THR A 204 -49.58 -14.81 -3.51
N LEU A 205 -48.57 -15.29 -2.78
CA LEU A 205 -47.33 -15.79 -3.38
C LEU A 205 -47.53 -17.08 -4.17
N THR A 206 -48.49 -17.92 -3.76
CA THR A 206 -48.97 -19.10 -4.48
C THR A 206 -50.45 -19.32 -4.20
N GLN A 207 -51.09 -20.18 -4.98
CA GLN A 207 -52.43 -20.65 -4.64
C GLN A 207 -52.42 -21.44 -3.32
N PHE A 208 -53.52 -21.40 -2.57
CA PHE A 208 -53.75 -22.19 -1.37
C PHE A 208 -52.75 -21.92 -0.21
N VAL A 209 -52.29 -20.68 -0.06
CA VAL A 209 -51.73 -20.19 1.21
C VAL A 209 -52.89 -19.91 2.18
N ILE A 210 -52.77 -20.30 3.44
CA ILE A 210 -53.81 -20.03 4.43
C ILE A 210 -53.74 -18.54 4.82
N PRO A 211 -54.79 -17.75 4.62
CA PRO A 211 -54.79 -16.32 4.97
C PRO A 211 -54.54 -16.13 6.46
N ARG A 212 -53.78 -15.08 6.81
CA ARG A 212 -53.41 -14.74 8.20
C ARG A 212 -52.69 -15.87 8.95
N SER A 213 -52.08 -16.81 8.24
CA SER A 213 -51.33 -17.92 8.85
C SER A 213 -49.92 -17.55 9.28
N THR A 214 -49.49 -16.32 9.05
CA THR A 214 -48.14 -15.89 9.42
C THR A 214 -48.06 -15.38 10.84
N GLU A 215 -47.09 -15.90 11.59
CA GLU A 215 -46.71 -15.43 12.92
C GLU A 215 -45.23 -15.06 12.93
N LEU A 216 -44.87 -13.95 13.58
CA LEU A 216 -43.48 -13.59 13.82
C LEU A 216 -42.94 -14.44 14.97
N ILE A 217 -41.99 -15.32 14.67
CA ILE A 217 -41.42 -16.25 15.65
C ILE A 217 -40.25 -15.61 16.41
N ALA A 218 -39.36 -14.94 15.68
CA ALA A 218 -38.18 -14.30 16.25
C ALA A 218 -37.68 -13.18 15.35
N LYS A 219 -36.89 -12.28 15.93
CA LYS A 219 -36.23 -11.19 15.21
C LYS A 219 -34.83 -10.99 15.75
N ASP A 220 -33.87 -10.84 14.86
CA ASP A 220 -32.52 -10.40 15.18
C ASP A 220 -32.20 -9.07 14.47
N SER A 221 -30.94 -8.65 14.46
CA SER A 221 -30.50 -7.39 13.84
C SER A 221 -30.76 -7.33 12.33
N GLU A 222 -30.75 -8.46 11.64
CA GLU A 222 -30.79 -8.51 10.17
C GLU A 222 -32.09 -9.14 9.62
N PHE A 223 -32.67 -10.10 10.33
CA PHE A 223 -33.80 -10.90 9.87
C PHE A 223 -34.95 -10.97 10.87
N SER A 224 -36.15 -11.16 10.33
CA SER A 224 -37.37 -11.51 11.05
C SER A 224 -37.84 -12.89 10.55
N LEU A 225 -38.00 -13.84 11.46
CA LEU A 225 -38.41 -15.21 11.16
C LEU A 225 -39.93 -15.34 11.27
N PHE A 226 -40.58 -15.74 10.19
CA PHE A 226 -42.02 -15.94 10.11
C PHE A 226 -42.40 -17.39 9.85
N THR A 227 -43.57 -17.82 10.34
CA THR A 227 -44.27 -19.01 9.84
C THR A 227 -45.15 -18.65 8.65
N VAL A 228 -45.39 -19.62 7.76
CA VAL A 228 -46.46 -19.56 6.75
C VAL A 228 -47.05 -20.95 6.63
N THR A 229 -48.37 -21.06 6.74
CA THR A 229 -49.08 -22.34 6.53
C THR A 229 -49.72 -22.36 5.15
N LEU A 230 -49.50 -23.45 4.41
CA LEU A 230 -50.04 -23.64 3.07
C LEU A 230 -50.30 -25.12 2.80
N PHE A 231 -50.99 -25.40 1.69
CA PHE A 231 -51.20 -26.78 1.25
C PHE A 231 -49.88 -27.40 0.76
N LYS A 232 -49.61 -28.63 1.21
CA LYS A 232 -48.35 -29.35 0.96
C LYS A 232 -48.00 -29.47 -0.53
N LYS A 233 -49.02 -29.60 -1.38
CA LYS A 233 -48.88 -29.64 -2.85
C LYS A 233 -48.19 -28.41 -3.44
N PHE A 234 -48.33 -27.24 -2.81
CA PHE A 234 -47.80 -25.95 -3.30
C PHE A 234 -46.53 -25.49 -2.57
N GLN A 235 -45.99 -26.31 -1.66
CA GLN A 235 -44.83 -25.97 -0.84
C GLN A 235 -43.60 -25.58 -1.67
N GLN A 236 -43.27 -26.35 -2.69
CA GLN A 236 -42.07 -26.12 -3.49
C GLN A 236 -42.18 -24.86 -4.37
N GLU A 237 -43.36 -24.60 -4.90
CA GLU A 237 -43.65 -23.39 -5.68
C GLU A 237 -43.49 -22.15 -4.81
N PHE A 238 -44.02 -22.19 -3.59
CA PHE A 238 -43.91 -21.09 -2.64
C PHE A 238 -42.44 -20.82 -2.27
N ILE A 239 -41.66 -21.87 -2.00
CA ILE A 239 -40.22 -21.74 -1.67
C ILE A 239 -39.45 -21.06 -2.81
N ASN A 240 -39.74 -21.41 -4.06
CA ASN A 240 -39.07 -20.82 -5.21
C ASN A 240 -39.43 -19.33 -5.34
N ASN A 241 -40.73 -19.00 -5.29
CA ASN A 241 -41.20 -17.62 -5.37
C ASN A 241 -40.69 -16.75 -4.21
N ALA A 242 -40.56 -17.32 -3.01
CA ALA A 242 -40.00 -16.64 -1.85
C ALA A 242 -38.51 -16.32 -2.04
N ARG A 243 -37.74 -17.24 -2.62
CA ARG A 243 -36.30 -17.02 -2.91
C ARG A 243 -36.09 -15.94 -3.97
N GLU A 244 -36.95 -15.85 -4.99
CA GLU A 244 -36.89 -14.78 -6.00
C GLU A 244 -37.09 -13.38 -5.37
N ARG A 245 -37.86 -13.30 -4.29
CA ARG A 245 -38.05 -12.08 -3.49
C ARG A 245 -36.97 -11.85 -2.43
N LYS A 246 -35.89 -12.64 -2.44
CA LYS A 246 -34.81 -12.62 -1.43
C LYS A 246 -35.30 -12.90 -0.01
N TRP A 247 -36.38 -13.65 0.13
CA TRP A 247 -36.75 -14.26 1.41
C TRP A 247 -36.02 -15.60 1.53
N HIS A 248 -35.72 -16.03 2.75
CA HIS A 248 -34.92 -17.22 3.02
C HIS A 248 -35.78 -18.32 3.66
N PRO A 249 -36.43 -19.19 2.86
CA PRO A 249 -37.13 -20.37 3.38
C PRO A 249 -36.15 -21.31 4.08
N ARG A 250 -36.47 -21.69 5.31
CA ARG A 250 -35.68 -22.58 6.17
C ARG A 250 -36.12 -24.02 5.98
N THR A 251 -35.83 -24.55 4.79
CA THR A 251 -36.17 -25.93 4.37
C THR A 251 -35.33 -27.00 5.06
N ASP A 252 -34.24 -26.59 5.71
CA ASP A 252 -33.32 -27.41 6.49
C ASP A 252 -33.86 -27.78 7.88
N PHE A 253 -34.94 -27.13 8.32
CA PHE A 253 -35.48 -27.30 9.66
C PHE A 253 -36.55 -28.40 9.71
N VAL A 254 -36.30 -29.43 10.52
CA VAL A 254 -37.29 -30.42 10.94
C VAL A 254 -37.23 -30.47 12.46
N TYR A 255 -38.35 -30.26 13.15
CA TYR A 255 -38.37 -30.25 14.60
C TYR A 255 -37.98 -31.63 15.17
N SER A 256 -36.90 -31.68 15.94
CA SER A 256 -36.40 -32.88 16.62
C SER A 256 -35.63 -32.52 17.89
N GLU A 257 -36.10 -32.99 19.05
CA GLU A 257 -35.40 -32.79 20.34
C GLU A 257 -34.06 -33.54 20.40
N GLU A 258 -33.94 -34.67 19.70
CA GLU A 258 -32.69 -35.44 19.60
C GLU A 258 -31.60 -34.65 18.87
N THR A 259 -31.98 -33.94 17.81
CA THR A 259 -31.07 -33.11 17.00
C THR A 259 -30.50 -31.94 17.80
N LEU A 260 -31.30 -31.33 18.68
CA LEU A 260 -30.86 -30.24 19.56
C LEU A 260 -29.77 -30.71 20.53
N ASN A 261 -29.96 -31.88 21.15
CA ASN A 261 -28.99 -32.45 22.08
C ASN A 261 -27.68 -32.84 21.40
N ASN A 262 -27.73 -33.31 20.15
CA ASN A 262 -26.55 -33.64 19.36
C ASN A 262 -25.73 -32.39 18.98
N LEU A 263 -26.38 -31.29 18.58
CA LEU A 263 -25.71 -30.03 18.27
C LEU A 263 -25.00 -29.40 19.49
N ARG A 264 -25.60 -29.52 20.69
CA ARG A 264 -24.95 -29.05 21.94
C ARG A 264 -23.69 -29.86 22.25
N LYS A 265 -23.77 -31.19 22.13
CA LYS A 265 -22.60 -32.08 22.31
C LYS A 265 -21.50 -31.79 21.29
N GLU A 266 -21.85 -31.59 20.01
CA GLU A 266 -20.88 -31.25 18.94
C GLU A 266 -20.15 -29.93 19.24
N PHE A 267 -20.88 -28.90 19.68
CA PHE A 267 -20.30 -27.61 20.05
C PHE A 267 -19.33 -27.73 21.23
N ASP A 268 -19.73 -28.42 22.30
CA ASP A 268 -18.88 -28.55 23.50
C ASP A 268 -17.61 -29.36 23.21
N ILE A 269 -17.69 -30.41 22.38
CA ILE A 269 -16.53 -31.21 21.96
C ILE A 269 -15.57 -30.39 21.09
N THR A 270 -16.09 -29.68 20.09
CA THR A 270 -15.26 -28.88 19.18
C THR A 270 -14.60 -27.71 19.90
N LYS A 271 -15.31 -27.06 20.84
CA LYS A 271 -14.77 -26.02 21.72
C LYS A 271 -13.65 -26.54 22.62
N ALA A 272 -13.84 -27.69 23.27
CA ALA A 272 -12.82 -28.30 24.12
C ALA A 272 -11.55 -28.68 23.32
N THR A 273 -11.73 -29.15 22.07
CA THR A 273 -10.64 -29.52 21.18
C THR A 273 -9.82 -28.31 20.71
N GLU A 274 -10.49 -27.21 20.36
CA GLU A 274 -9.84 -25.93 20.02
C GLU A 274 -9.00 -25.43 21.20
N LEU A 275 -9.58 -25.37 22.41
CA LEU A 275 -8.90 -24.90 23.61
C LEU A 275 -7.65 -25.74 23.94
N LYS A 276 -7.75 -27.07 23.80
CA LYS A 276 -6.62 -27.99 24.05
C LYS A 276 -5.48 -27.74 23.05
N SER A 277 -5.78 -27.71 21.75
CA SER A 277 -4.77 -27.48 20.70
C SER A 277 -4.13 -26.09 20.80
N LYS A 278 -4.92 -25.06 21.15
CA LYS A 278 -4.45 -23.69 21.45
C LYS A 278 -3.42 -23.67 22.57
N SER A 279 -3.72 -24.34 23.67
CA SER A 279 -2.85 -24.38 24.86
C SER A 279 -1.53 -25.09 24.58
N GLU A 280 -1.58 -26.19 23.84
CA GLU A 280 -0.40 -26.97 23.45
C GLU A 280 0.52 -26.18 22.52
N LEU A 281 -0.04 -25.51 21.51
CA LEU A 281 0.69 -24.66 20.57
C LEU A 281 1.41 -23.51 21.27
N ILE A 282 0.73 -22.82 22.22
CA ILE A 282 1.35 -21.74 22.99
C ILE A 282 2.55 -22.25 23.78
N ARG A 283 2.42 -23.42 24.43
CA ARG A 283 3.51 -24.02 25.20
C ARG A 283 4.70 -24.37 24.30
N LEU A 284 4.45 -25.08 23.20
CA LEU A 284 5.49 -25.49 22.26
C LEU A 284 6.21 -24.29 21.64
N SER A 285 5.46 -23.28 21.21
CA SER A 285 6.02 -22.10 20.55
C SER A 285 6.90 -21.26 21.49
N LYS A 286 6.58 -21.21 22.80
CA LYS A 286 7.45 -20.55 23.80
C LYS A 286 8.79 -21.27 23.97
N THR A 287 8.76 -22.60 24.05
CA THR A 287 9.98 -23.42 24.16
C THR A 287 10.81 -23.31 22.88
N ALA A 288 10.18 -23.48 21.71
CA ALA A 288 10.85 -23.36 20.42
C ALA A 288 11.46 -21.98 20.21
N TYR A 289 10.78 -20.90 20.61
CA TYR A 289 11.34 -19.54 20.55
C TYR A 289 12.66 -19.45 21.34
N SER A 290 12.67 -19.87 22.61
CA SER A 290 13.86 -19.84 23.46
C SER A 290 15.03 -20.59 22.81
N ASP A 291 14.78 -21.80 22.33
CA ASP A 291 15.83 -22.70 21.86
C ASP A 291 16.34 -22.33 20.46
N ILE A 292 15.47 -21.87 19.57
CA ILE A 292 15.86 -21.36 18.25
C ILE A 292 16.71 -20.10 18.39
N VAL A 293 16.34 -19.17 19.28
CA VAL A 293 17.14 -17.94 19.50
C VAL A 293 18.50 -18.29 20.13
N ALA A 294 18.55 -19.27 21.04
CA ALA A 294 19.82 -19.77 21.57
C ALA A 294 20.71 -20.39 20.48
N CYS A 295 20.15 -21.22 19.60
CA CYS A 295 20.86 -21.78 18.44
C CYS A 295 21.37 -20.68 17.52
N TRP A 296 20.53 -19.68 17.24
CA TRP A 296 20.87 -18.56 16.39
C TRP A 296 22.06 -17.76 16.93
N PHE A 297 22.10 -17.52 18.24
CA PHE A 297 23.22 -16.83 18.86
C PHE A 297 24.53 -17.65 18.82
N HIS A 298 24.47 -18.99 18.93
CA HIS A 298 25.66 -19.83 18.71
C HIS A 298 26.19 -19.72 17.27
N ILE A 299 25.31 -19.64 16.27
CA ILE A 299 25.70 -19.38 14.87
C ILE A 299 26.35 -18.00 14.73
N LYS A 300 25.83 -16.97 15.41
CA LYS A 300 26.46 -15.62 15.43
C LYS A 300 27.88 -15.66 15.99
N VAL A 301 28.12 -16.43 17.04
CA VAL A 301 29.45 -16.59 17.67
C VAL A 301 30.43 -17.30 16.73
N ILE A 302 30.01 -18.39 16.06
CA ILE A 302 30.84 -19.05 15.04
C ILE A 302 31.15 -18.07 13.90
N ARG A 303 30.15 -17.33 13.42
CA ARG A 303 30.32 -16.39 12.33
C ARG A 303 31.33 -15.31 12.68
N VAL A 304 31.22 -14.69 13.87
CA VAL A 304 32.18 -13.68 14.32
C VAL A 304 33.61 -14.23 14.35
N TYR A 305 33.81 -15.47 14.76
CA TYR A 305 35.12 -16.12 14.72
C TYR A 305 35.63 -16.34 13.28
N VAL A 306 34.83 -16.95 12.41
CA VAL A 306 35.22 -17.25 11.01
C VAL A 306 35.57 -15.96 10.27
N GLU A 307 34.75 -14.93 10.40
CA GLU A 307 34.98 -13.63 9.77
C GLU A 307 36.24 -12.94 10.33
N ALA A 308 36.50 -13.05 11.63
CA ALA A 308 37.73 -12.52 12.23
C ALA A 308 38.98 -13.23 11.69
N VAL A 309 38.94 -14.57 11.58
CA VAL A 309 40.05 -15.36 11.01
C VAL A 309 40.26 -15.05 9.53
N LEU A 310 39.18 -14.97 8.74
CA LEU A 310 39.25 -14.61 7.31
C LEU A 310 39.82 -13.20 7.10
N ARG A 311 39.51 -12.27 8.01
CA ARG A 311 39.94 -10.87 7.91
C ARG A 311 41.34 -10.60 8.42
N TYR A 312 41.72 -11.21 9.54
CA TYR A 312 42.95 -10.87 10.27
C TYR A 312 44.02 -11.98 10.24
N GLY A 313 43.70 -13.15 9.68
CA GLY A 313 44.61 -14.29 9.58
C GLY A 313 44.79 -15.06 10.90
N LEU A 314 45.66 -16.07 10.85
CA LEU A 314 46.04 -16.90 12.00
C LEU A 314 47.44 -16.52 12.52
N PRO A 315 47.74 -16.73 13.82
CA PRO A 315 46.90 -17.36 14.85
C PRO A 315 45.88 -16.42 15.53
N PRO A 316 44.77 -16.97 16.08
CA PRO A 316 43.55 -16.21 16.38
C PRO A 316 43.56 -15.67 17.82
N GLN A 317 44.47 -14.75 18.15
CA GLN A 317 44.37 -14.04 19.42
C GLN A 317 43.44 -12.83 19.23
N PHE A 318 42.14 -13.02 19.45
CA PHE A 318 41.13 -11.97 19.33
C PHE A 318 40.50 -11.61 20.68
N ASP A 319 40.38 -10.30 20.93
CA ASP A 319 39.52 -9.78 21.98
C ASP A 319 38.10 -9.56 21.42
N ASN A 320 37.11 -10.15 22.08
CA ASN A 320 35.73 -10.18 21.63
C ASN A 320 34.84 -9.34 22.55
N TYR A 321 34.05 -8.45 21.96
CA TYR A 321 33.24 -7.48 22.68
C TYR A 321 31.78 -7.50 22.22
N LEU A 322 30.90 -7.16 23.14
CA LEU A 322 29.48 -6.91 22.92
C LEU A 322 29.18 -5.46 23.30
N ILE A 323 28.68 -4.67 22.36
CA ILE A 323 28.22 -3.30 22.61
C ILE A 323 26.70 -3.33 22.68
N LYS A 324 26.14 -2.79 23.74
CA LYS A 324 24.69 -2.55 23.83
C LYS A 324 24.43 -1.08 23.53
N PHE A 325 23.47 -0.81 22.66
CA PHE A 325 23.05 0.57 22.41
C PHE A 325 21.99 1.00 23.42
N GLU A 326 22.18 2.16 24.05
CA GLU A 326 21.21 2.72 24.99
C GLU A 326 20.18 3.61 24.26
N GLY A 327 18.92 3.20 24.32
CA GLY A 327 17.77 3.90 23.71
C GLY A 327 17.28 3.26 22.41
N ASN A 328 15.98 3.35 22.14
CA ASN A 328 15.29 2.76 20.97
C ASN A 328 15.63 3.45 19.62
N ASN A 329 16.77 4.13 19.50
CA ASN A 329 17.08 4.98 18.34
C ASN A 329 18.08 4.29 17.40
N LEU A 330 17.55 3.58 16.40
CA LEU A 330 18.31 2.96 15.29
C LEU A 330 19.30 3.94 14.62
N LYS A 331 19.02 5.26 14.66
CA LYS A 331 19.93 6.33 14.18
C LYS A 331 21.29 6.33 14.88
N ASN A 332 21.34 6.00 16.18
CA ASN A 332 22.59 5.96 16.95
C ASN A 332 23.45 4.75 16.58
N VAL A 333 22.81 3.62 16.24
CA VAL A 333 23.48 2.37 15.82
C VAL A 333 24.15 2.54 14.45
N GLY A 334 23.43 3.13 13.49
CA GLY A 334 23.96 3.39 12.15
C GLY A 334 25.15 4.36 12.16
N LYS A 335 25.07 5.42 12.99
CA LYS A 335 26.17 6.37 13.19
C LYS A 335 27.39 5.69 13.83
N ALA A 336 27.20 4.93 14.91
CA ALA A 336 28.29 4.23 15.59
C ALA A 336 28.95 3.18 14.68
N LYS A 337 28.17 2.44 13.87
CA LYS A 337 28.70 1.48 12.89
C LYS A 337 29.52 2.20 11.81
N LYS A 338 29.04 3.31 11.26
CA LYS A 338 29.77 4.11 10.27
C LYS A 338 31.10 4.62 10.83
N GLU A 339 31.09 5.17 12.04
CA GLU A 339 32.30 5.65 12.72
C GLU A 339 33.29 4.51 13.02
N LEU A 340 32.81 3.33 13.40
CA LEU A 340 33.66 2.14 13.60
C LEU A 340 34.26 1.63 12.28
N ILE A 341 33.50 1.60 11.18
CA ILE A 341 34.00 1.20 9.86
C ILE A 341 35.03 2.21 9.34
N GLU A 342 34.75 3.51 9.40
CA GLU A 342 35.68 4.55 8.97
C GLU A 342 36.99 4.51 9.78
N LYS A 343 36.90 4.22 11.08
CA LYS A 343 38.09 4.18 11.95
C LYS A 343 38.84 2.86 11.92
N PHE A 344 38.25 1.72 11.57
CA PHE A 344 38.94 0.43 11.54
C PHE A 344 39.05 -0.20 10.14
N GLY A 345 38.55 0.50 9.12
CA GLY A 345 38.67 0.10 7.73
C GLY A 345 40.12 -0.14 7.31
N TYR A 346 41.05 0.65 7.87
CA TYR A 346 42.49 0.56 7.62
C TYR A 346 43.14 -0.77 8.07
N LEU A 347 42.50 -1.52 8.97
CA LEU A 347 42.96 -2.87 9.36
C LEU A 347 42.60 -3.92 8.30
N GLY A 348 41.80 -3.56 7.28
CA GLY A 348 41.52 -4.38 6.10
C GLY A 348 41.99 -3.64 4.85
N GLY A 349 43.27 -3.83 4.51
CA GLY A 349 43.89 -3.19 3.35
C GLY A 349 44.30 -1.73 3.62
N ASP A 350 45.57 -1.43 3.39
CA ASP A 350 46.16 -0.10 3.21
C ASP A 350 46.50 0.75 4.46
N GLY A 351 46.24 0.27 5.68
CA GLY A 351 46.37 1.10 6.89
C GLY A 351 47.72 1.30 7.57
N TYR A 352 48.79 0.61 7.17
CA TYR A 352 50.09 0.76 7.83
C TYR A 352 51.26 0.65 6.86
N SER A 353 51.50 1.72 6.11
CA SER A 353 52.82 1.97 5.51
C SER A 353 53.65 2.88 6.43
N SER A 354 54.39 2.28 7.35
CA SER A 354 55.71 2.79 7.70
C SER A 354 56.57 1.65 8.26
N ASN A 355 57.49 1.16 7.42
CA ASN A 355 58.69 0.39 7.74
C ASN A 355 58.53 -1.00 8.39
N ASN A 356 58.44 -2.06 7.60
CA ASN A 356 59.50 -3.08 7.47
C ASN A 356 59.02 -4.30 6.65
N SER A 357 60.03 -4.95 6.07
CA SER A 357 60.02 -5.98 5.02
C SER A 357 59.36 -7.32 5.35
N ASN A 358 58.79 -7.92 4.29
CA ASN A 358 58.45 -9.34 4.06
C ASN A 358 57.16 -9.90 4.71
N LEU A 359 56.03 -9.82 3.99
CA LEU A 359 55.49 -11.00 3.29
C LEU A 359 54.52 -10.51 2.20
N HIS A 360 54.83 -10.89 0.96
CA HIS A 360 53.96 -10.70 -0.19
C HIS A 360 52.81 -11.72 -0.18
N GLU A 361 51.74 -11.30 -0.85
CA GLU A 361 50.68 -12.09 -1.48
C GLU A 361 49.58 -12.67 -0.57
N TYR A 362 48.39 -12.09 -0.75
CA TYR A 362 47.02 -12.63 -0.72
C TYR A 362 46.10 -11.81 0.20
N ALA A 363 45.30 -10.91 -0.39
CA ALA A 363 43.92 -10.61 0.03
C ALA A 363 43.35 -9.45 -0.82
N SER A 364 42.50 -9.80 -1.78
CA SER A 364 41.51 -8.88 -2.36
C SER A 364 40.36 -8.73 -1.37
N LEU A 365 39.83 -7.52 -1.26
CA LEU A 365 38.48 -7.27 -0.78
C LEU A 365 37.53 -8.26 -1.48
N VAL A 366 36.73 -9.00 -0.70
CA VAL A 366 35.55 -9.64 -1.26
C VAL A 366 34.60 -8.50 -1.61
N ASP A 367 34.34 -8.34 -2.90
CA ASP A 367 33.41 -7.42 -3.55
C ASP A 367 31.93 -7.74 -3.22
N SER A 368 31.60 -7.95 -1.95
CA SER A 368 30.21 -8.13 -1.53
C SER A 368 29.93 -7.29 -0.28
N ASP A 369 29.19 -6.21 -0.51
CA ASP A 369 28.68 -5.27 0.48
C ASP A 369 27.99 -5.98 1.66
N TYR A 370 28.52 -5.81 2.88
CA TYR A 370 27.87 -6.27 4.12
C TYR A 370 27.53 -5.10 5.05
N GLU A 371 26.39 -4.49 4.75
CA GLU A 371 25.81 -3.32 5.41
C GLU A 371 24.68 -3.74 6.37
N PRO A 372 24.57 -3.21 7.61
CA PRO A 372 23.47 -3.48 8.53
C PRO A 372 22.50 -2.30 8.55
N PHE A 373 22.33 -1.60 7.44
CA PHE A 373 21.26 -0.64 7.39
C PHE A 373 19.97 -1.45 7.33
N VAL A 374 18.91 -0.95 7.94
CA VAL A 374 17.58 -1.37 7.52
C VAL A 374 17.47 -0.88 6.08
N PHE A 375 17.98 -1.68 5.15
CA PHE A 375 17.80 -1.43 3.75
C PHE A 375 16.30 -1.36 3.53
N VAL A 376 15.85 -0.48 2.64
CA VAL A 376 14.48 -0.59 2.15
C VAL A 376 14.21 -2.02 1.70
N THR A 377 15.21 -2.70 1.10
CA THR A 377 15.14 -4.12 0.74
C THR A 377 14.81 -5.06 1.89
N SER A 378 15.15 -4.73 3.15
CA SER A 378 14.76 -5.52 4.33
C SER A 378 13.26 -5.41 4.66
N TYR A 379 12.59 -4.37 4.18
CA TYR A 379 11.12 -4.26 4.22
C TYR A 379 10.43 -4.93 3.03
N LEU A 380 11.16 -5.23 1.95
CA LEU A 380 10.60 -5.76 0.71
C LEU A 380 10.81 -7.28 0.63
N LYS A 381 9.77 -8.01 0.21
CA LYS A 381 9.90 -9.42 -0.16
C LYS A 381 10.68 -9.57 -1.47
N ASN A 382 10.50 -8.64 -2.40
CA ASN A 382 11.22 -8.53 -3.66
C ASN A 382 12.17 -7.31 -3.63
N PRO A 383 13.47 -7.53 -3.32
CA PRO A 383 14.43 -6.44 -3.20
C PRO A 383 14.72 -5.76 -4.55
N ASN A 384 14.47 -6.43 -5.68
CA ASN A 384 14.77 -5.89 -7.01
C ASN A 384 13.84 -4.74 -7.42
N LEU A 385 12.73 -4.53 -6.70
CA LEU A 385 11.86 -3.36 -6.89
C LEU A 385 12.55 -2.05 -6.48
N PHE A 386 13.52 -2.12 -5.57
CA PHE A 386 14.27 -0.97 -5.12
C PHE A 386 15.45 -0.71 -6.03
N GLN A 387 15.41 0.43 -6.73
CA GLN A 387 16.40 0.81 -7.75
C GLN A 387 16.80 2.28 -7.53
N THR A 388 18.06 2.59 -7.79
CA THR A 388 18.65 3.93 -7.53
C THR A 388 19.29 4.55 -8.77
N LYS A 389 19.17 3.90 -9.93
CA LYS A 389 19.74 4.33 -11.21
C LYS A 389 18.63 4.72 -12.19
N PRO A 390 18.91 5.65 -13.15
CA PRO A 390 18.02 5.89 -14.28
C PRO A 390 17.75 4.62 -15.07
N PHE A 391 16.54 4.48 -15.59
CA PHE A 391 16.18 3.34 -16.42
C PHE A 391 16.13 3.79 -17.88
N VAL A 392 17.08 3.36 -18.69
CA VAL A 392 17.18 3.75 -20.10
C VAL A 392 17.46 2.51 -20.93
N ASN A 393 16.68 2.34 -22.01
CA ASN A 393 16.84 1.25 -22.95
C ASN A 393 16.76 -0.15 -22.33
N ASN A 394 15.84 -0.34 -21.39
CA ASN A 394 15.63 -1.57 -20.60
C ASN A 394 16.70 -1.87 -19.53
N GLU A 395 17.62 -0.94 -19.29
CA GLU A 395 18.73 -1.13 -18.36
C GLU A 395 18.74 -0.04 -17.29
N PHE A 396 19.20 -0.40 -16.10
CA PHE A 396 19.51 0.55 -15.02
C PHE A 396 20.95 1.02 -15.21
N ILE A 397 21.13 2.21 -15.77
CA ILE A 397 22.44 2.70 -16.24
C ILE A 397 23.10 3.63 -15.22
N ASP A 398 24.43 3.62 -15.18
CA ASP A 398 25.17 4.63 -14.43
C ASP A 398 25.10 5.99 -15.12
N SER A 399 24.86 7.03 -14.33
CA SER A 399 24.87 8.39 -14.85
C SER A 399 26.30 8.90 -15.00
N LYS A 400 26.52 9.71 -16.04
CA LYS A 400 27.78 10.47 -16.25
C LYS A 400 27.89 11.66 -15.30
N SER A 401 26.82 12.02 -14.60
CA SER A 401 26.80 13.11 -13.65
C SER A 401 27.55 12.77 -12.38
N THR A 402 28.36 13.72 -11.89
CA THR A 402 28.94 13.65 -10.54
C THR A 402 27.99 14.21 -9.47
N LYS A 403 26.82 14.72 -9.87
CA LYS A 403 25.81 15.28 -8.96
C LYS A 403 24.78 14.24 -8.61
N THR A 404 24.34 14.28 -7.36
CA THR A 404 23.32 13.39 -6.81
C THR A 404 22.28 14.20 -6.04
N PHE A 405 21.12 13.59 -5.80
CA PHE A 405 20.09 14.13 -4.92
C PHE A 405 19.53 13.02 -4.02
N LYS A 406 19.03 13.42 -2.87
CA LYS A 406 18.56 12.49 -1.83
C LYS A 406 17.04 12.33 -1.90
N VAL A 407 16.60 11.09 -1.86
CA VAL A 407 15.21 10.72 -1.55
C VAL A 407 15.12 10.54 -0.05
N VAL A 408 14.25 11.30 0.60
CA VAL A 408 14.17 11.39 2.06
C VAL A 408 12.80 10.90 2.51
N ASN A 409 12.76 10.06 3.54
CA ASN A 409 11.51 9.67 4.16
C ASN A 409 10.89 10.90 4.85
N PRO A 410 9.72 11.40 4.42
CA PRO A 410 9.16 12.62 4.98
C PRO A 410 8.68 12.44 6.44
N ALA A 411 8.45 11.21 6.90
CA ALA A 411 8.08 10.92 8.29
C ALA A 411 9.29 10.88 9.23
N THR A 412 10.40 10.24 8.83
CA THR A 412 11.57 10.03 9.72
C THR A 412 12.74 10.99 9.46
N GLU A 413 12.70 11.69 8.33
CA GLU A 413 13.76 12.55 7.78
C GLU A 413 15.04 11.80 7.40
N GLU A 414 15.00 10.47 7.38
CA GLU A 414 16.12 9.62 6.99
C GLU A 414 16.25 9.57 5.47
N VAL A 415 17.49 9.51 5.00
CA VAL A 415 17.78 9.30 3.58
C VAL A 415 17.45 7.86 3.23
N ILE A 416 16.53 7.68 2.29
CA ILE A 416 16.14 6.38 1.76
C ILE A 416 17.14 5.91 0.71
N ALA A 417 17.48 6.82 -0.20
CA ALA A 417 18.35 6.57 -1.33
C ALA A 417 19.03 7.86 -1.79
N GLU A 418 20.17 7.72 -2.44
CA GLU A 418 20.84 8.78 -3.17
C GLU A 418 20.85 8.41 -4.66
N LEU A 419 20.30 9.29 -5.49
CA LEU A 419 20.08 9.07 -6.92
C LEU A 419 20.91 10.07 -7.72
N PRO A 420 21.38 9.71 -8.92
CA PRO A 420 22.10 10.66 -9.76
C PRO A 420 21.18 11.72 -10.35
N GLU A 421 21.68 12.95 -10.47
CA GLU A 421 21.03 14.02 -11.21
C GLU A 421 21.53 14.02 -12.65
N GLN A 422 20.76 13.44 -13.58
CA GLN A 422 21.22 13.26 -14.97
C GLN A 422 21.49 14.60 -15.66
N THR A 423 22.55 14.62 -16.46
CA THR A 423 22.94 15.75 -17.30
C THR A 423 21.94 15.97 -18.45
N PRO A 424 21.83 17.20 -18.98
CA PRO A 424 20.98 17.47 -20.14
C PRO A 424 21.23 16.53 -21.33
N GLU A 425 22.49 16.16 -21.58
CA GLU A 425 22.91 15.28 -22.67
C GLU A 425 22.39 13.85 -22.48
N GLU A 426 22.37 13.35 -21.24
CA GLU A 426 21.78 12.04 -20.93
C GLU A 426 20.26 12.03 -21.12
N ILE A 427 19.59 13.13 -20.77
CA ILE A 427 18.15 13.29 -21.03
C ILE A 427 17.86 13.29 -22.54
N GLU A 428 18.67 14.00 -23.32
CA GLU A 428 18.55 14.03 -24.79
C GLU A 428 18.77 12.64 -25.41
N GLU A 429 19.76 11.89 -24.93
CA GLU A 429 20.00 10.53 -25.40
C GLU A 429 18.83 9.60 -25.03
N ALA A 430 18.27 9.70 -23.82
CA ALA A 430 17.07 8.96 -23.45
C ALA A 430 15.87 9.30 -24.35
N ILE A 431 15.68 10.57 -24.72
CA ILE A 431 14.64 10.99 -25.67
C ILE A 431 14.88 10.35 -27.06
N LYS A 432 16.13 10.34 -27.53
CA LYS A 432 16.50 9.74 -28.81
C LYS A 432 16.24 8.23 -28.82
N LEU A 433 16.64 7.50 -27.79
CA LEU A 433 16.38 6.06 -27.65
C LEU A 433 14.87 5.76 -27.56
N THR A 434 14.10 6.61 -26.88
CA THR A 434 12.63 6.54 -26.87
C THR A 434 12.06 6.66 -28.30
N HIS A 435 12.63 7.55 -29.11
CA HIS A 435 12.23 7.75 -30.50
C HIS A 435 12.63 6.60 -31.43
N GLU A 436 13.82 6.04 -31.27
CA GLU A 436 14.30 4.91 -32.06
C GLU A 436 13.43 3.67 -31.83
N ALA A 437 13.14 3.34 -30.56
CA ALA A 437 12.26 2.23 -30.20
C ALA A 437 10.83 2.38 -30.75
N PHE A 438 10.34 3.60 -30.95
CA PHE A 438 9.02 3.83 -31.53
C PHE A 438 8.90 3.28 -32.95
N GLN A 439 9.97 3.28 -33.74
CA GLN A 439 9.94 2.87 -35.14
C GLN A 439 9.55 1.39 -35.31
N SER A 440 9.95 0.54 -34.37
CA SER A 440 9.57 -0.87 -34.30
C SER A 440 8.30 -1.07 -33.46
N PHE A 441 8.21 -0.46 -32.28
CA PHE A 441 7.12 -0.71 -31.34
C PHE A 441 5.74 -0.34 -31.89
N ARG A 442 5.64 0.73 -32.68
CA ARG A 442 4.39 1.15 -33.35
C ARG A 442 3.80 0.08 -34.29
N LYS A 443 4.61 -0.88 -34.74
CA LYS A 443 4.23 -1.96 -35.66
C LYS A 443 3.92 -3.27 -34.93
N SER A 444 4.07 -3.28 -33.60
CA SER A 444 3.76 -4.47 -32.79
C SER A 444 2.29 -4.85 -32.90
N ASP A 445 2.01 -6.12 -32.66
CA ASP A 445 0.65 -6.64 -32.63
C ASP A 445 -0.10 -6.11 -31.38
N PRO A 446 -1.32 -5.56 -31.50
CA PRO A 446 -2.11 -5.12 -30.35
C PRO A 446 -2.36 -6.22 -29.30
N TYR A 447 -2.44 -7.49 -29.68
CA TYR A 447 -2.55 -8.62 -28.76
C TYR A 447 -1.26 -8.87 -27.97
N VAL A 448 -0.10 -8.62 -28.57
CA VAL A 448 1.19 -8.70 -27.85
C VAL A 448 1.28 -7.56 -26.82
N ARG A 449 0.88 -6.34 -27.20
CA ARG A 449 0.80 -5.21 -26.26
C ARG A 449 -0.18 -5.46 -25.13
N ALA A 450 -1.36 -6.00 -25.43
CA ALA A 450 -2.33 -6.41 -24.43
C ALA A 450 -1.74 -7.41 -23.42
N LYS A 451 -1.01 -8.43 -23.88
CA LYS A 451 -0.36 -9.41 -22.98
C LYS A 451 0.69 -8.78 -22.07
N MET A 452 1.51 -7.86 -22.58
CA MET A 452 2.50 -7.14 -21.76
C MET A 452 1.82 -6.29 -20.68
N LEU A 453 0.77 -5.55 -21.04
CA LEU A 453 -0.01 -4.74 -20.09
C LEU A 453 -0.67 -5.62 -19.02
N ARG A 454 -1.27 -6.74 -19.42
CA ARG A 454 -1.89 -7.68 -18.48
C ARG A 454 -0.85 -8.27 -17.51
N LYS A 455 0.30 -8.71 -18.03
CA LYS A 455 1.40 -9.23 -17.21
C LYS A 455 1.90 -8.17 -16.22
N LEU A 456 1.97 -6.90 -16.63
CA LEU A 456 2.37 -5.81 -15.74
C LEU A 456 1.37 -5.58 -14.61
N TYR A 457 0.06 -5.66 -14.88
CA TYR A 457 -0.97 -5.68 -13.85
C TYR A 457 -0.76 -6.83 -12.85
N ASP A 458 -0.59 -8.06 -13.35
CA ASP A 458 -0.43 -9.24 -12.51
C ASP A 458 0.82 -9.09 -11.61
N LEU A 459 1.95 -8.64 -12.17
CA LEU A 459 3.19 -8.37 -11.42
C LEU A 459 3.02 -7.28 -10.36
N MET A 460 2.29 -6.20 -10.63
CA MET A 460 2.01 -5.17 -9.62
C MET A 460 1.18 -5.72 -8.47
N MET A 461 0.21 -6.59 -8.77
CA MET A 461 -0.64 -7.21 -7.75
C MET A 461 0.12 -8.24 -6.90
N GLU A 462 1.02 -9.02 -7.53
CA GLU A 462 1.93 -9.93 -6.82
C GLU A 462 2.88 -9.20 -5.86
N ASN A 463 3.29 -7.98 -6.23
CA ASN A 463 4.21 -7.15 -5.44
C ASN A 463 3.50 -6.02 -4.66
N LEU A 464 2.18 -6.13 -4.43
CA LEU A 464 1.33 -5.07 -3.86
C LEU A 464 1.89 -4.49 -2.54
N ASP A 465 2.28 -5.35 -1.61
CA ASP A 465 2.76 -4.92 -0.29
C ASP A 465 4.10 -4.17 -0.38
N ASP A 466 5.01 -4.65 -1.22
CA ASP A 466 6.35 -4.07 -1.39
C ASP A 466 6.27 -2.72 -2.10
N LEU A 467 5.48 -2.63 -3.16
CA LEU A 467 5.23 -1.39 -3.87
C LEU A 467 4.55 -0.35 -2.96
N ALA A 468 3.58 -0.76 -2.15
CA ALA A 468 2.94 0.13 -1.18
C ALA A 468 3.93 0.60 -0.10
N THR A 469 4.85 -0.27 0.31
CA THR A 469 5.91 0.09 1.26
C THR A 469 6.86 1.13 0.69
N ILE A 470 7.28 0.99 -0.57
CA ILE A 470 8.10 2.00 -1.27
C ILE A 470 7.38 3.35 -1.29
N ILE A 471 6.10 3.38 -1.69
CA ILE A 471 5.29 4.61 -1.68
C ILE A 471 5.25 5.23 -0.28
N THR A 472 4.91 4.45 0.76
CA THR A 472 4.82 4.97 2.13
C THR A 472 6.14 5.54 2.61
N LEU A 473 7.27 4.91 2.27
CA LEU A 473 8.60 5.39 2.62
C LEU A 473 8.91 6.74 1.98
N GLU A 474 8.75 6.89 0.66
CA GLU A 474 9.14 8.13 -0.03
C GLU A 474 8.09 9.25 0.00
N ASN A 475 6.81 8.91 0.06
CA ASN A 475 5.71 9.88 0.03
C ASN A 475 5.16 10.23 1.43
N GLY A 476 5.23 9.29 2.37
CA GLY A 476 4.76 9.49 3.74
C GLY A 476 3.29 9.16 4.00
N LYS A 477 2.49 8.80 2.98
CA LYS A 477 1.09 8.35 3.17
C LYS A 477 1.02 7.01 3.90
N CYS A 478 -0.09 6.76 4.58
CA CYS A 478 -0.31 5.50 5.29
C CYS A 478 -0.36 4.31 4.33
N LEU A 479 0.02 3.12 4.83
CA LEU A 479 0.13 1.92 4.00
C LEU A 479 -1.21 1.53 3.33
N THR A 480 -2.34 1.81 3.99
CA THR A 480 -3.68 1.58 3.42
C THR A 480 -3.90 2.42 2.17
N ASP A 481 -3.59 3.71 2.22
CA ASP A 481 -3.68 4.61 1.07
C ASP A 481 -2.71 4.20 -0.05
N ALA A 482 -1.48 3.80 0.31
CA ALA A 482 -0.47 3.34 -0.64
C ALA A 482 -0.91 2.05 -1.36
N LYS A 483 -1.49 1.07 -0.65
CA LYS A 483 -2.08 -0.13 -1.28
C LYS A 483 -3.25 0.23 -2.19
N GLY A 484 -4.10 1.17 -1.76
CA GLY A 484 -5.18 1.70 -2.57
C GLY A 484 -4.67 2.32 -3.87
N GLU A 485 -3.57 3.08 -3.81
CA GLU A 485 -2.91 3.63 -4.99
C GLU A 485 -2.35 2.56 -5.92
N ILE A 486 -1.65 1.54 -5.42
CA ILE A 486 -1.09 0.47 -6.28
C ILE A 486 -2.21 -0.27 -7.01
N LYS A 487 -3.30 -0.62 -6.32
CA LYS A 487 -4.47 -1.25 -6.96
C LYS A 487 -5.08 -0.34 -8.03
N TYR A 488 -5.25 0.95 -7.70
CA TYR A 488 -5.76 1.94 -8.64
C TYR A 488 -4.85 2.08 -9.87
N GLY A 489 -3.53 2.22 -9.70
CA GLY A 489 -2.59 2.32 -10.81
C GLY A 489 -2.53 1.05 -11.65
N ALA A 490 -2.49 -0.13 -11.02
CA ALA A 490 -2.50 -1.41 -11.71
C ALA A 490 -3.77 -1.57 -12.58
N SER A 491 -4.94 -1.14 -12.10
CA SER A 491 -6.20 -1.25 -12.84
C SER A 491 -6.16 -0.56 -14.22
N TYR A 492 -5.32 0.46 -14.42
CA TYR A 492 -5.13 1.08 -15.74
C TYR A 492 -4.45 0.13 -16.73
N PHE A 493 -3.50 -0.70 -16.27
CA PHE A 493 -2.88 -1.70 -17.12
C PHE A 493 -3.85 -2.83 -17.47
N GLU A 494 -4.69 -3.26 -16.53
CA GLU A 494 -5.78 -4.20 -16.80
C GLU A 494 -6.75 -3.62 -17.85
N TRP A 495 -7.31 -2.44 -17.58
CA TRP A 495 -8.23 -1.76 -18.50
C TRP A 495 -7.65 -1.57 -19.90
N PHE A 496 -6.45 -0.99 -20.01
CA PHE A 496 -5.86 -0.72 -21.32
C PHE A 496 -5.27 -1.96 -22.00
N SER A 497 -5.04 -3.07 -21.28
CA SER A 497 -4.78 -4.37 -21.92
C SER A 497 -5.97 -4.85 -22.75
N GLU A 498 -7.18 -4.56 -22.27
CA GLU A 498 -8.41 -4.89 -22.96
C GLU A 498 -8.66 -3.93 -24.12
N GLU A 499 -8.50 -2.63 -23.88
CA GLU A 499 -8.71 -1.57 -24.87
C GLU A 499 -7.67 -1.57 -26.00
N ALA A 500 -6.47 -2.12 -25.80
CA ALA A 500 -5.43 -2.21 -26.84
C ALA A 500 -5.91 -2.86 -28.15
N LYS A 501 -6.91 -3.76 -28.07
CA LYS A 501 -7.50 -4.46 -29.22
C LYS A 501 -8.74 -3.75 -29.80
N ARG A 502 -9.19 -2.67 -29.16
CA ARG A 502 -10.45 -1.95 -29.47
C ARG A 502 -10.20 -0.55 -30.04
N VAL A 503 -9.02 -0.35 -30.63
CA VAL A 503 -8.64 0.90 -31.31
C VAL A 503 -9.31 0.95 -32.69
N TYR A 504 -10.61 1.23 -32.72
CA TYR A 504 -11.42 1.20 -33.94
C TYR A 504 -11.26 2.46 -34.81
N GLY A 505 -11.29 2.24 -36.12
CA GLY A 505 -11.54 3.27 -37.12
C GLY A 505 -13.00 3.29 -37.57
N ASN A 506 -13.30 4.02 -38.65
CA ASN A 506 -14.65 4.14 -39.19
C ASN A 506 -14.65 4.00 -40.71
N THR A 507 -15.78 3.55 -41.27
CA THR A 507 -16.10 3.73 -42.68
C THR A 507 -17.16 4.82 -42.79
N ILE A 508 -16.95 5.80 -43.67
CA ILE A 508 -17.78 7.00 -43.78
C ILE A 508 -18.23 7.14 -45.23
N GLN A 509 -19.51 7.47 -45.46
CA GLN A 509 -20.05 7.66 -46.80
C GLN A 509 -19.73 9.08 -47.30
N PRO A 510 -18.93 9.24 -48.37
CA PRO A 510 -18.69 10.54 -48.98
C PRO A 510 -19.88 10.97 -49.86
N SER A 511 -19.97 12.27 -50.12
CA SER A 511 -20.95 12.83 -51.08
C SER A 511 -20.75 12.32 -52.51
N ASN A 512 -19.50 12.10 -52.92
CA ASN A 512 -19.19 11.43 -54.19
C ASN A 512 -19.37 9.90 -54.03
N ARG A 513 -20.45 9.36 -54.62
CA ARG A 513 -20.81 7.94 -54.53
C ARG A 513 -19.74 6.97 -55.06
N ASN A 514 -18.82 7.42 -55.91
CA ASN A 514 -17.72 6.60 -56.43
C ASN A 514 -16.53 6.49 -55.47
N ASN A 515 -16.60 7.16 -54.31
CA ASN A 515 -15.55 7.14 -53.31
C ASN A 515 -15.96 6.35 -52.06
N LYS A 516 -14.97 5.91 -51.28
CA LYS A 516 -15.13 5.40 -49.91
C LYS A 516 -14.11 6.03 -48.98
N ILE A 517 -14.56 6.46 -47.81
CA ILE A 517 -13.68 6.99 -46.76
C ILE A 517 -13.52 5.93 -45.67
N ILE A 518 -12.28 5.64 -45.31
CA ILE A 518 -11.90 4.76 -44.20
C ILE A 518 -11.00 5.57 -43.27
N THR A 519 -11.17 5.45 -41.96
CA THR A 519 -10.27 6.06 -40.96
C THR A 519 -9.53 4.99 -40.15
N TYR A 520 -8.33 5.34 -39.70
CA TYR A 520 -7.55 4.58 -38.71
C TYR A 520 -7.15 5.49 -37.57
N LYS A 521 -7.04 4.94 -36.35
CA LYS A 521 -6.34 5.57 -35.23
C LYS A 521 -4.94 4.97 -35.12
N GLN A 522 -3.90 5.80 -35.24
CA GLN A 522 -2.49 5.39 -35.17
C GLN A 522 -1.79 6.04 -33.99
N PRO A 523 -0.77 5.43 -33.35
CA PRO A 523 -0.06 6.06 -32.25
C PRO A 523 0.57 7.40 -32.66
N VAL A 524 0.50 8.39 -31.78
CA VAL A 524 1.00 9.75 -32.03
C VAL A 524 2.52 9.82 -32.14
N GLY A 525 3.25 8.95 -31.42
CA GLY A 525 4.72 8.95 -31.37
C GLY A 525 5.28 8.73 -29.97
N PRO A 526 6.56 9.05 -29.76
CA PRO A 526 7.17 9.13 -28.43
C PRO A 526 6.45 10.15 -27.53
N VAL A 527 6.27 9.81 -26.26
CA VAL A 527 5.49 10.60 -25.29
C VAL A 527 6.34 10.94 -24.06
N GLY A 528 6.33 12.22 -23.66
CA GLY A 528 6.86 12.66 -22.37
C GLY A 528 5.81 12.58 -21.26
N LEU A 529 6.12 11.86 -20.19
CA LEU A 529 5.27 11.70 -19.00
C LEU A 529 5.89 12.47 -17.84
N LEU A 530 5.23 13.54 -17.40
CA LEU A 530 5.70 14.38 -16.30
C LEU A 530 4.78 14.18 -15.10
N CYS A 531 5.29 13.50 -14.07
CA CYS A 531 4.48 13.01 -12.94
C CYS A 531 4.76 13.75 -11.63
N PRO A 532 3.73 14.01 -10.80
CA PRO A 532 3.84 14.66 -9.50
C PRO A 532 4.17 13.66 -8.38
N PHE A 533 4.41 14.17 -7.17
CA PHE A 533 4.76 13.36 -6.00
C PHE A 533 3.59 12.67 -5.31
N ASN A 534 2.37 13.18 -5.46
CA ASN A 534 1.27 12.83 -4.56
C ASN A 534 0.68 11.44 -4.81
N PHE A 535 0.78 10.94 -6.05
CA PHE A 535 0.48 9.57 -6.44
C PHE A 535 1.65 9.04 -7.30
N PRO A 536 2.79 8.72 -6.68
CA PRO A 536 4.04 8.49 -7.39
C PRO A 536 4.06 7.21 -8.24
N SER A 537 3.13 6.29 -8.01
CA SER A 537 2.91 5.12 -8.87
C SER A 537 1.76 5.38 -9.86
N ALA A 538 0.58 5.74 -9.36
CA ALA A 538 -0.62 5.76 -10.21
C ALA A 538 -0.53 6.80 -11.35
N MET A 539 0.14 7.95 -11.15
CA MET A 539 0.26 8.97 -12.21
C MET A 539 1.07 8.48 -13.41
N GLY A 540 2.12 7.68 -13.18
CA GLY A 540 2.87 7.05 -14.26
C GLY A 540 2.02 6.03 -15.02
N THR A 541 1.33 5.15 -14.28
CA THR A 541 0.49 4.09 -14.87
C THR A 541 -0.67 4.64 -15.71
N ARG A 542 -1.36 5.67 -15.21
CA ARG A 542 -2.47 6.36 -15.90
C ARG A 542 -2.10 6.87 -17.28
N LYS A 543 -0.85 7.29 -17.43
CA LYS A 543 -0.31 7.88 -18.66
C LYS A 543 0.34 6.84 -19.57
N ALA A 544 1.07 5.90 -19.00
CA ALA A 544 1.84 4.91 -19.74
C ALA A 544 0.93 3.82 -20.33
N ALA A 545 -0.08 3.36 -19.59
CA ALA A 545 -1.00 2.30 -20.01
C ALA A 545 -1.70 2.59 -21.36
N PRO A 546 -2.39 3.74 -21.55
CA PRO A 546 -3.02 4.06 -22.84
C PRO A 546 -1.98 4.32 -23.95
N ALA A 547 -0.83 4.92 -23.62
CA ALA A 547 0.24 5.16 -24.58
C ALA A 547 0.76 3.84 -25.18
N TRP A 548 1.08 2.89 -24.31
CA TRP A 548 1.56 1.58 -24.71
C TRP A 548 0.47 0.76 -25.42
N ALA A 549 -0.78 0.82 -24.97
CA ALA A 549 -1.89 0.12 -25.63
C ALA A 549 -2.00 0.44 -27.13
N VAL A 550 -1.79 1.71 -27.51
CA VAL A 550 -1.85 2.15 -28.91
C VAL A 550 -0.52 2.05 -29.66
N GLY A 551 0.58 1.70 -28.97
CA GLY A 551 1.91 1.51 -29.58
C GLY A 551 2.81 2.74 -29.56
N CYS A 552 2.62 3.67 -28.62
CA CYS A 552 3.57 4.74 -28.33
C CYS A 552 4.73 4.25 -27.45
N THR A 553 5.83 4.99 -27.42
CA THR A 553 6.92 4.83 -26.44
C THR A 553 6.92 5.99 -25.46
N CYS A 554 7.47 5.79 -24.26
CA CYS A 554 7.35 6.73 -23.16
C CYS A 554 8.71 7.07 -22.55
N ILE A 555 8.96 8.35 -22.30
CA ILE A 555 9.98 8.85 -21.37
C ILE A 555 9.27 9.47 -20.17
N LEU A 556 9.54 8.98 -18.97
CA LEU A 556 8.92 9.41 -17.73
C LEU A 556 9.92 10.15 -16.86
N LYS A 557 9.49 11.31 -16.35
CA LYS A 557 10.17 12.07 -15.30
C LYS A 557 9.28 12.03 -14.04
N PRO A 558 9.71 11.36 -12.96
CA PRO A 558 8.98 11.39 -11.69
C PRO A 558 9.31 12.67 -10.91
N ASP A 559 8.57 12.96 -9.85
CA ASP A 559 8.97 13.99 -8.89
C ASP A 559 10.27 13.57 -8.15
N GLY A 560 11.18 14.53 -7.93
CA GLY A 560 12.46 14.24 -7.29
C GLY A 560 12.34 13.82 -5.81
N GLN A 561 11.20 14.05 -5.16
CA GLN A 561 10.96 13.59 -3.79
C GLN A 561 10.48 12.14 -3.74
N THR A 562 9.88 11.62 -4.82
CA THR A 562 9.27 10.28 -4.87
C THR A 562 9.58 9.49 -6.16
N PRO A 563 10.86 9.33 -6.54
CA PRO A 563 11.22 8.66 -7.79
C PRO A 563 11.21 7.12 -7.72
N LEU A 564 11.29 6.51 -6.53
CA LEU A 564 11.51 5.08 -6.35
C LEU A 564 10.32 4.25 -6.83
N SER A 565 9.08 4.73 -6.66
CA SER A 565 7.89 4.07 -7.20
C SER A 565 7.91 3.95 -8.73
N SER A 566 8.43 4.97 -9.42
CA SER A 566 8.56 4.95 -10.88
C SER A 566 9.68 4.03 -11.35
N LEU A 567 10.77 3.91 -10.59
CA LEU A 567 11.84 2.95 -10.87
C LEU A 567 11.39 1.50 -10.62
N ALA A 568 10.60 1.26 -9.59
CA ALA A 568 9.96 -0.04 -9.36
C ALA A 568 9.03 -0.42 -10.53
N LEU A 569 8.25 0.54 -11.04
CA LEU A 569 7.45 0.33 -12.25
C LEU A 569 8.32 0.01 -13.47
N ALA A 570 9.49 0.64 -13.61
CA ALA A 570 10.42 0.37 -14.70
C ALA A 570 11.00 -1.04 -14.66
N TYR A 571 11.39 -1.50 -13.46
CA TYR A 571 11.79 -2.88 -13.23
C TYR A 571 10.66 -3.84 -13.64
N LEU A 572 9.42 -3.59 -13.18
CA LEU A 572 8.29 -4.45 -13.53
C LEU A 572 7.94 -4.40 -15.03
N ALA A 573 8.11 -3.27 -15.70
CA ALA A 573 7.93 -3.16 -17.15
C ALA A 573 8.94 -4.02 -17.91
N ARG A 574 10.20 -4.06 -17.46
CA ARG A 574 11.21 -4.99 -18.00
C ARG A 574 10.77 -6.44 -17.81
N GLU A 575 10.37 -6.81 -16.60
CA GLU A 575 9.90 -8.18 -16.30
C GLU A 575 8.63 -8.55 -17.09
N ALA A 576 7.77 -7.57 -17.39
CA ALA A 576 6.59 -7.75 -18.24
C ALA A 576 6.94 -7.97 -19.73
N GLY A 577 8.20 -7.77 -20.13
CA GLY A 577 8.72 -8.04 -21.48
C GLY A 577 8.67 -6.83 -22.42
N PHE A 578 8.62 -5.61 -21.88
CA PHE A 578 8.67 -4.41 -22.71
C PHE A 578 10.02 -4.31 -23.45
N PRO A 579 10.03 -4.03 -24.77
CA PRO A 579 11.28 -3.93 -25.52
C PRO A 579 12.16 -2.75 -25.09
N PRO A 580 13.48 -2.81 -25.35
CA PRO A 580 14.40 -1.70 -25.13
C PRO A 580 13.92 -0.39 -25.75
N GLY A 581 13.97 0.67 -24.94
CA GLY A 581 13.64 2.05 -25.29
C GLY A 581 12.14 2.35 -25.29
N VAL A 582 11.25 1.35 -25.14
CA VAL A 582 9.79 1.59 -25.07
C VAL A 582 9.40 2.34 -23.79
N PHE A 583 10.13 2.11 -22.71
CA PHE A 583 10.00 2.86 -21.46
C PHE A 583 11.37 3.31 -20.98
N ASN A 584 11.49 4.60 -20.69
CA ASN A 584 12.66 5.19 -20.06
C ASN A 584 12.22 6.05 -18.87
N VAL A 585 12.95 5.98 -17.76
CA VAL A 585 12.74 6.82 -16.57
C VAL A 585 13.99 7.65 -16.34
N VAL A 586 13.83 8.97 -16.41
CA VAL A 586 14.92 9.92 -16.18
C VAL A 586 14.81 10.58 -14.82
N LEU A 587 15.96 10.82 -14.19
CA LEU A 587 16.06 11.27 -12.81
C LEU A 587 16.66 12.68 -12.73
N ALA A 588 16.00 13.53 -11.96
CA ALA A 588 16.47 14.86 -11.61
C ALA A 588 15.92 15.28 -10.25
N SER A 589 16.68 16.10 -9.54
CA SER A 589 16.23 16.73 -8.30
C SER A 589 15.03 17.66 -8.53
N VAL A 590 14.42 18.13 -7.44
CA VAL A 590 13.39 19.18 -7.51
C VAL A 590 13.94 20.45 -8.17
N GLU A 591 15.21 20.78 -7.92
CA GLU A 591 15.88 21.97 -8.46
C GLU A 591 16.12 21.85 -9.97
N SER A 592 16.52 20.68 -10.45
CA SER A 592 16.82 20.42 -11.87
C SER A 592 15.61 19.95 -12.67
N THR A 593 14.45 19.79 -12.04
CA THR A 593 13.16 19.44 -12.70
C THR A 593 12.80 20.36 -13.88
N PRO A 594 12.94 21.70 -13.80
CA PRO A 594 12.62 22.59 -14.91
C PRO A 594 13.41 22.30 -16.19
N MET A 595 14.69 21.92 -16.06
CA MET A 595 15.55 21.58 -17.20
C MET A 595 15.00 20.36 -17.97
N VAL A 596 14.66 19.29 -17.25
CA VAL A 596 14.11 18.07 -17.87
C VAL A 596 12.76 18.34 -18.54
N GLY A 597 11.89 19.11 -17.87
CA GLY A 597 10.59 19.53 -18.43
C GLY A 597 10.75 20.31 -19.73
N GLN A 598 11.68 21.27 -19.77
CA GLN A 598 11.98 22.06 -20.96
C GLN A 598 12.50 21.18 -22.10
N LYS A 599 13.48 20.29 -21.86
CA LYS A 599 14.04 19.39 -22.88
C LYS A 599 12.97 18.47 -23.49
N ILE A 600 12.10 17.91 -22.66
CA ILE A 600 10.98 17.07 -23.13
C ILE A 600 9.97 17.90 -23.96
N CYS A 601 9.64 19.12 -23.54
CA CYS A 601 8.66 19.97 -24.23
C CYS A 601 9.18 20.57 -25.53
N GLU A 602 10.46 20.96 -25.61
CA GLU A 602 11.04 21.59 -26.79
C GLU A 602 11.53 20.56 -27.82
N SER A 603 11.76 19.31 -27.42
CA SER A 603 12.24 18.27 -28.33
C SER A 603 11.25 18.01 -29.49
N PRO A 604 11.71 18.05 -30.76
CA PRO A 604 10.88 17.67 -31.91
C PRO A 604 10.65 16.16 -32.00
N LEU A 605 11.40 15.33 -31.27
CA LEU A 605 11.25 13.87 -31.29
C LEU A 605 10.07 13.38 -30.47
N ILE A 606 9.74 14.09 -29.39
CA ILE A 606 8.53 13.88 -28.58
C ILE A 606 7.31 14.40 -29.35
N LYS A 607 6.26 13.60 -29.47
CA LYS A 607 5.03 13.96 -30.21
C LYS A 607 3.84 14.24 -29.31
N LYS A 608 3.97 13.93 -28.02
CA LYS A 608 2.99 14.25 -27.00
C LYS A 608 3.64 14.47 -25.64
N VAL A 609 3.10 15.39 -24.84
CA VAL A 609 3.42 15.50 -23.41
C VAL A 609 2.14 15.33 -22.59
N SER A 610 2.19 14.50 -21.55
CA SER A 610 1.15 14.40 -20.54
C SER A 610 1.71 14.83 -19.19
N PHE A 611 1.11 15.85 -18.59
CA PHE A 611 1.55 16.43 -17.33
C PHE A 611 0.43 16.42 -16.30
N THR A 612 0.78 16.08 -15.06
CA THR A 612 -0.07 16.31 -13.90
C THR A 612 0.70 17.13 -12.87
N GLY A 613 0.10 18.21 -12.37
CA GLY A 613 0.74 19.07 -11.38
C GLY A 613 0.07 20.44 -11.26
N SER A 614 0.83 21.47 -10.88
CA SER A 614 0.25 22.80 -10.66
C SER A 614 -0.14 23.50 -11.96
N THR A 615 -1.20 24.30 -11.92
CA THR A 615 -1.68 25.07 -13.08
C THR A 615 -0.63 26.02 -13.64
N ALA A 616 0.18 26.65 -12.76
CA ALA A 616 1.26 27.54 -13.19
C ALA A 616 2.32 26.81 -14.03
N VAL A 617 2.72 25.60 -13.61
CA VAL A 617 3.67 24.77 -14.37
C VAL A 617 3.02 24.26 -15.66
N GLY A 618 1.75 23.85 -15.62
CA GLY A 618 1.02 23.44 -16.82
C GLY A 618 1.02 24.52 -17.91
N LYS A 619 0.70 25.77 -17.55
CA LYS A 619 0.75 26.92 -18.48
C LYS A 619 2.15 27.13 -19.06
N LEU A 620 3.20 26.98 -18.25
CA LEU A 620 4.59 27.06 -18.70
C LEU A 620 4.93 25.95 -19.71
N LEU A 621 4.55 24.71 -19.43
CA LEU A 621 4.82 23.55 -20.30
C LEU A 621 4.06 23.65 -21.63
N VAL A 622 2.83 24.18 -21.62
CA VAL A 622 2.07 24.50 -22.84
C VAL A 622 2.83 25.53 -23.67
N LYS A 623 3.33 26.61 -23.05
CA LYS A 623 4.13 27.63 -23.72
C LYS A 623 5.39 27.04 -24.34
N GLN A 624 6.15 26.23 -23.61
CA GLN A 624 7.36 25.56 -24.10
C GLN A 624 7.07 24.60 -25.27
N SER A 625 5.94 23.88 -25.20
CA SER A 625 5.55 22.91 -26.23
C SER A 625 5.03 23.55 -27.53
N SER A 626 4.68 24.84 -27.51
CA SER A 626 4.07 25.55 -28.65
C SER A 626 4.96 25.58 -29.90
N GLN A 627 6.29 25.50 -29.75
CA GLN A 627 7.25 25.53 -30.86
C GLN A 627 7.17 24.29 -31.77
N THR A 628 6.57 23.20 -31.30
CA THR A 628 6.50 21.93 -32.06
C THR A 628 5.08 21.43 -32.31
N LEU A 629 4.06 22.15 -31.80
CA LEU A 629 2.63 21.82 -31.93
C LEU A 629 2.30 20.35 -31.58
N LYS A 630 3.04 19.79 -30.62
CA LYS A 630 2.79 18.42 -30.12
C LYS A 630 1.47 18.34 -29.37
N LYS A 631 0.85 17.15 -29.32
CA LYS A 631 -0.35 16.93 -28.51
C LYS A 631 -0.04 17.10 -27.01
N LEU A 632 -0.97 17.66 -26.26
CA LEU A 632 -0.80 17.88 -24.82
C LEU A 632 -2.00 17.28 -24.07
N SER A 633 -1.75 16.76 -22.88
CA SER A 633 -2.79 16.49 -21.87
C SER A 633 -2.32 17.12 -20.56
N MET A 634 -3.21 17.86 -19.91
CA MET A 634 -2.92 18.65 -18.73
C MET A 634 -3.96 18.32 -17.65
N GLU A 635 -3.50 17.74 -16.56
CA GLU A 635 -4.30 17.48 -15.35
C GLU A 635 -3.78 18.38 -14.23
N LEU A 636 -4.45 19.51 -13.99
CA LEU A 636 -3.91 20.62 -13.20
C LEU A 636 -4.63 20.79 -11.86
N GLY A 637 -4.47 21.96 -11.23
CA GLY A 637 -5.07 22.26 -9.93
C GLY A 637 -6.60 22.20 -9.96
N GLY A 638 -7.17 21.80 -8.82
CA GLY A 638 -8.60 21.80 -8.57
C GLY A 638 -9.00 22.80 -7.48
N ASN A 639 -10.30 22.98 -7.29
CA ASN A 639 -10.87 23.69 -6.14
C ASN A 639 -12.25 23.09 -5.83
N ALA A 640 -12.25 21.78 -5.56
CA ALA A 640 -13.44 20.95 -5.62
C ALA A 640 -14.47 21.37 -4.56
N PRO A 641 -15.70 21.75 -4.98
CA PRO A 641 -16.80 21.95 -4.06
C PRO A 641 -17.42 20.61 -3.66
N VAL A 642 -17.76 20.47 -2.38
CA VAL A 642 -18.68 19.46 -1.85
C VAL A 642 -19.96 20.18 -1.48
N VAL A 643 -21.10 19.76 -2.01
CA VAL A 643 -22.41 20.34 -1.74
C VAL A 643 -23.29 19.30 -1.06
N VAL A 644 -23.76 19.60 0.15
CA VAL A 644 -24.66 18.73 0.92
C VAL A 644 -26.00 19.43 1.11
N PHE A 645 -27.04 18.90 0.49
CA PHE A 645 -28.41 19.40 0.58
C PHE A 645 -29.13 18.84 1.82
N ASP A 646 -30.20 19.51 2.26
CA ASP A 646 -30.98 19.15 3.45
C ASP A 646 -31.58 17.73 3.35
N ASP A 647 -31.82 17.25 2.14
CA ASP A 647 -32.41 15.93 1.85
C ASP A 647 -31.36 14.82 1.70
N ALA A 648 -30.08 15.12 1.87
CA ALA A 648 -29.01 14.12 1.82
C ALA A 648 -29.15 13.09 2.95
N ASP A 649 -28.68 11.86 2.69
CA ASP A 649 -28.34 10.95 3.79
C ASP A 649 -27.15 11.57 4.54
N LEU A 650 -27.43 12.15 5.71
CA LEU A 650 -26.47 12.95 6.44
C LEU A 650 -25.24 12.14 6.89
N GLU A 651 -25.45 10.92 7.41
CA GLU A 651 -24.34 10.07 7.86
C GLU A 651 -23.45 9.67 6.68
N LEU A 652 -24.06 9.26 5.56
CA LEU A 652 -23.34 8.95 4.34
C LEU A 652 -22.56 10.19 3.83
N ALA A 653 -23.22 11.35 3.78
CA ALA A 653 -22.61 12.59 3.31
C ALA A 653 -21.41 12.99 4.18
N ILE A 654 -21.48 12.84 5.50
CA ILE A 654 -20.36 13.10 6.40
C ILE A 654 -19.20 12.14 6.12
N GLU A 655 -19.45 10.84 6.08
CA GLU A 655 -18.39 9.84 5.86
C GLU A 655 -17.68 10.04 4.53
N GLN A 656 -18.45 10.29 3.48
CA GLN A 656 -17.93 10.52 2.14
C GLN A 656 -17.25 11.89 1.99
N ALA A 657 -17.76 12.95 2.63
CA ALA A 657 -17.11 14.24 2.65
C ALA A 657 -15.76 14.17 3.38
N VAL A 658 -15.69 13.47 4.52
CA VAL A 658 -14.44 13.22 5.25
C VAL A 658 -13.44 12.47 4.37
N ALA A 659 -13.87 11.40 3.70
CA ALA A 659 -13.04 10.64 2.78
C ALA A 659 -12.50 11.51 1.62
N SER A 660 -13.36 12.33 1.01
CA SER A 660 -12.97 13.23 -0.08
C SER A 660 -12.02 14.35 0.35
N LYS A 661 -12.08 14.80 1.62
CA LYS A 661 -11.23 15.88 2.13
C LYS A 661 -9.87 15.38 2.61
N PHE A 662 -9.84 14.25 3.32
CA PHE A 662 -8.69 13.86 4.13
C PHE A 662 -7.92 12.66 3.62
N ARG A 663 -8.37 11.94 2.57
CA ARG A 663 -7.54 10.93 1.88
C ARG A 663 -6.16 11.51 1.57
N SER A 664 -5.11 10.79 1.96
CA SER A 664 -3.71 11.23 1.86
C SER A 664 -3.45 12.63 2.44
N LEU A 665 -4.12 12.96 3.56
CA LEU A 665 -4.11 14.26 4.24
C LEU A 665 -4.49 15.45 3.35
N GLY A 666 -5.37 15.23 2.37
CA GLY A 666 -5.82 16.33 1.50
C GLY A 666 -4.85 16.66 0.36
N GLN A 667 -3.80 15.88 0.15
CA GLN A 667 -2.79 16.07 -0.92
C GLN A 667 -3.22 15.40 -2.23
N THR A 668 -4.47 15.59 -2.66
CA THR A 668 -4.95 15.06 -3.94
C THR A 668 -5.65 16.16 -4.74
N CYS A 669 -5.51 16.13 -6.06
CA CYS A 669 -6.10 17.14 -6.96
C CYS A 669 -7.65 17.15 -6.93
N VAL A 670 -8.27 16.02 -6.59
CA VAL A 670 -9.73 15.91 -6.46
C VAL A 670 -10.21 16.13 -5.03
N CYS A 671 -9.32 16.34 -4.06
CA CYS A 671 -9.74 16.52 -2.68
C CYS A 671 -10.72 17.69 -2.55
N ALA A 672 -11.73 17.51 -1.69
CA ALA A 672 -12.62 18.60 -1.31
C ALA A 672 -11.78 19.79 -0.83
N ASN A 673 -12.08 20.98 -1.34
CA ASN A 673 -11.42 22.21 -0.88
C ASN A 673 -12.44 23.15 -0.22
N ARG A 674 -13.68 23.14 -0.71
CA ARG A 674 -14.79 23.98 -0.24
C ARG A 674 -15.99 23.10 0.12
N LEU A 675 -16.48 23.17 1.35
CA LEU A 675 -17.64 22.40 1.79
C LEU A 675 -18.82 23.36 1.99
N TYR A 676 -19.86 23.18 1.18
CA TYR A 676 -21.12 23.90 1.23
C TYR A 676 -22.20 22.98 1.79
N VAL A 677 -22.83 23.37 2.88
CA VAL A 677 -23.85 22.55 3.56
C VAL A 677 -25.11 23.38 3.77
N GLN A 678 -26.27 22.84 3.41
CA GLN A 678 -27.52 23.60 3.45
C GLN A 678 -27.94 23.92 4.89
N ASN A 679 -28.58 25.08 5.08
CA ASN A 679 -28.87 25.64 6.40
C ASN A 679 -29.63 24.69 7.35
N GLY A 680 -30.51 23.80 6.85
CA GLY A 680 -31.33 22.92 7.68
C GLY A 680 -30.51 21.86 8.43
N ILE A 681 -29.41 21.38 7.83
CA ILE A 681 -28.53 20.35 8.41
C ILE A 681 -27.15 20.87 8.82
N TYR A 682 -26.85 22.15 8.57
CA TYR A 682 -25.52 22.75 8.71
C TYR A 682 -24.85 22.48 10.08
N LYS A 683 -25.56 22.75 11.18
CA LYS A 683 -25.00 22.61 12.53
C LYS A 683 -24.68 21.15 12.85
N GLU A 684 -25.60 20.24 12.57
CA GLU A 684 -25.44 18.81 12.83
C GLU A 684 -24.30 18.21 11.99
N PHE A 685 -24.22 18.60 10.71
CA PHE A 685 -23.10 18.22 9.84
C PHE A 685 -21.76 18.68 10.43
N CYS A 686 -21.65 19.95 10.82
CA CYS A 686 -20.41 20.50 11.36
C CYS A 686 -19.95 19.78 12.63
N GLU A 687 -20.88 19.46 13.54
CA GLU A 687 -20.60 18.74 14.78
C GLU A 687 -20.08 17.32 14.50
N LYS A 688 -20.86 16.53 13.74
CA LYS A 688 -20.52 15.13 13.43
C LYS A 688 -19.30 14.98 12.52
N PHE A 689 -19.13 15.86 11.54
CA PHE A 689 -17.92 15.91 10.70
C PHE A 689 -16.68 16.15 11.57
N SER A 690 -16.76 17.10 12.52
CA SER A 690 -15.68 17.38 13.45
C SER A 690 -15.35 16.19 14.35
N GLU A 691 -16.37 15.46 14.82
CA GLU A 691 -16.18 14.24 15.61
C GLU A 691 -15.43 13.14 14.85
N LYS A 692 -15.78 12.89 13.58
CA LYS A 692 -15.06 11.92 12.74
C LYS A 692 -13.59 12.33 12.54
N VAL A 693 -13.32 13.62 12.33
CA VAL A 693 -11.95 14.14 12.18
C VAL A 693 -11.12 13.98 13.47
N ARG A 694 -11.72 14.18 14.65
CA ARG A 694 -11.03 13.99 15.94
C ARG A 694 -10.59 12.54 16.19
N GLN A 695 -11.14 11.56 15.47
CA GLN A 695 -10.78 10.14 15.59
C GLN A 695 -9.54 9.76 14.77
N PHE A 696 -8.99 10.69 13.97
CA PHE A 696 -7.82 10.40 13.14
C PHE A 696 -6.59 10.08 13.98
N LYS A 697 -5.90 9.02 13.57
CA LYS A 697 -4.59 8.62 14.08
C LYS A 697 -3.54 9.05 13.08
N ILE A 698 -2.75 10.06 13.48
CA ILE A 698 -1.64 10.61 12.71
C ILE A 698 -0.34 10.03 13.28
N ASP A 699 0.44 9.33 12.45
CA ASP A 699 1.76 8.80 12.80
C ASP A 699 2.49 8.37 11.50
N ASN A 700 3.71 7.83 11.61
CA ASN A 700 4.42 7.24 10.50
C ASN A 700 3.52 6.22 9.76
N GLY A 701 3.44 6.33 8.43
CA GLY A 701 2.54 5.54 7.60
C GLY A 701 2.77 4.02 7.65
N LEU A 702 3.91 3.55 8.18
CA LEU A 702 4.21 2.14 8.40
C LEU A 702 3.67 1.58 9.73
N VAL A 703 3.22 2.44 10.65
CA VAL A 703 2.66 2.02 11.94
C VAL A 703 1.25 1.46 11.74
N GLU A 704 0.99 0.30 12.32
CA GLU A 704 -0.30 -0.39 12.21
C GLU A 704 -1.44 0.44 12.83
N GLY A 705 -2.57 0.52 12.14
CA GLY A 705 -3.76 1.23 12.62
C GLY A 705 -3.70 2.75 12.46
N VAL A 706 -2.63 3.29 11.85
CA VAL A 706 -2.57 4.69 11.43
C VAL A 706 -3.57 4.95 10.31
N THR A 707 -4.32 6.04 10.47
CA THR A 707 -5.29 6.47 9.45
C THR A 707 -4.64 7.38 8.41
N HIS A 708 -3.69 8.21 8.84
CA HIS A 708 -3.08 9.24 8.02
C HIS A 708 -1.61 9.41 8.36
N GLY A 709 -0.78 9.62 7.33
CA GLY A 709 0.66 9.78 7.47
C GLY A 709 1.09 11.23 7.72
N CYS A 710 2.10 11.70 7.00
CA CYS A 710 2.57 13.10 7.04
C CYS A 710 2.33 13.82 5.71
N LEU A 711 2.54 15.14 5.70
CA LEU A 711 2.62 15.91 4.46
C LEU A 711 3.98 15.70 3.80
N ILE A 712 4.09 15.94 2.49
CA ILE A 712 5.34 15.67 1.76
C ILE A 712 6.51 16.56 2.23
N ASN A 713 6.22 17.82 2.62
CA ASN A 713 7.23 18.79 3.04
C ASN A 713 6.61 19.96 3.83
N THR A 714 7.48 20.77 4.46
CA THR A 714 7.09 21.92 5.27
C THR A 714 6.41 23.04 4.48
N LYS A 715 6.72 23.22 3.19
CA LYS A 715 6.03 24.23 2.35
C LYS A 715 4.53 23.93 2.24
N SER A 716 4.16 22.65 2.24
CA SER A 716 2.76 22.23 2.24
C SER A 716 2.07 22.60 3.56
N ILE A 717 2.77 22.46 4.69
CA ILE A 717 2.29 22.92 6.00
C ILE A 717 2.11 24.44 6.01
N ASP A 718 3.10 25.19 5.55
CA ASP A 718 3.07 26.66 5.56
C ASP A 718 1.84 27.19 4.79
N LYS A 719 1.46 26.53 3.69
CA LYS A 719 0.27 26.86 2.92
C LYS A 719 -1.03 26.61 3.69
N VAL A 720 -1.13 25.44 4.36
CA VAL A 720 -2.28 25.09 5.20
C VAL A 720 -2.46 26.11 6.33
N GLU A 721 -1.37 26.45 7.02
CA GLU A 721 -1.38 27.45 8.10
C GLU A 721 -1.78 28.83 7.58
N SER A 722 -1.29 29.24 6.40
CA SER A 722 -1.67 30.52 5.77
C SER A 722 -3.16 30.60 5.46
N HIS A 723 -3.74 29.53 4.90
CA HIS A 723 -5.17 29.47 4.58
C HIS A 723 -6.04 29.48 5.84
N ALA A 724 -5.67 28.70 6.86
CA ALA A 724 -6.40 28.64 8.11
C ALA A 724 -6.36 29.99 8.85
N ALA A 725 -5.19 30.63 8.92
CA ALA A 725 -5.02 31.93 9.56
C ALA A 725 -5.81 33.04 8.86
N ASP A 726 -5.85 33.05 7.52
CA ASP A 726 -6.65 34.01 6.74
C ASP A 726 -8.15 33.85 7.03
N ALA A 727 -8.67 32.62 6.98
CA ALA A 727 -10.08 32.34 7.28
C ALA A 727 -10.47 32.76 8.71
N ILE A 728 -9.64 32.42 9.71
CA ILE A 728 -9.88 32.79 11.12
C ILE A 728 -9.88 34.31 11.28
N LYS A 729 -8.92 35.02 10.66
CA LYS A 729 -8.85 36.48 10.69
C LYS A 729 -10.11 37.14 10.12
N ARG A 730 -10.77 36.49 9.15
CA ARG A 730 -12.01 36.96 8.52
C ARG A 730 -13.28 36.58 9.28
N GLY A 731 -13.18 35.80 10.36
CA GLY A 731 -14.32 35.46 11.22
C GLY A 731 -14.73 34.00 11.22
N ALA A 732 -14.00 33.10 10.54
CA ALA A 732 -14.25 31.67 10.63
C ALA A 732 -14.04 31.16 12.06
N LYS A 733 -14.86 30.20 12.49
CA LYS A 733 -14.78 29.55 13.80
C LYS A 733 -14.06 28.21 13.71
N VAL A 734 -13.23 27.92 14.70
CA VAL A 734 -12.47 26.67 14.78
C VAL A 734 -13.28 25.59 15.52
N LEU A 735 -13.59 24.47 14.86
CA LEU A 735 -14.27 23.31 15.47
C LEU A 735 -13.30 22.19 15.87
N VAL A 736 -12.24 22.02 15.08
CA VAL A 736 -11.11 21.14 15.38
C VAL A 736 -9.85 21.97 15.19
N LYS A 737 -9.12 22.17 16.28
CA LYS A 737 -7.83 22.88 16.26
C LYS A 737 -6.76 21.91 15.76
N GLY A 738 -6.34 22.07 14.51
CA GLY A 738 -5.17 21.38 13.96
C GLY A 738 -3.86 22.07 14.32
N GLY A 739 -2.78 21.69 13.64
CA GLY A 739 -1.46 22.29 13.84
C GLY A 739 -0.31 21.31 13.66
N ARG A 740 0.93 21.82 13.72
CA ARG A 740 2.14 21.00 13.64
C ARG A 740 2.22 20.00 14.79
N LEU A 741 2.74 18.81 14.51
CA LEU A 741 2.99 17.74 15.48
C LEU A 741 4.51 17.47 15.57
N PRO A 742 5.29 18.37 16.19
CA PRO A 742 6.76 18.30 16.17
C PRO A 742 7.31 17.04 16.83
N ASP A 743 6.59 16.46 17.79
CA ASP A 743 6.98 15.22 18.48
C ASP A 743 7.01 14.00 17.54
N LEU A 744 6.25 14.04 16.44
CA LEU A 744 6.25 12.99 15.40
C LEU A 744 7.27 13.29 14.28
N GLY A 745 7.57 14.56 14.05
CA GLY A 745 8.52 15.03 13.03
C GLY A 745 8.06 16.32 12.31
N LYS A 746 8.97 16.95 11.56
CA LYS A 746 8.73 18.30 10.99
C LYS A 746 7.57 18.39 9.98
N ASN A 747 7.21 17.28 9.35
CA ASN A 747 6.22 17.21 8.28
C ASN A 747 4.84 16.73 8.76
N PHE A 748 4.67 16.48 10.06
CA PHE A 748 3.40 16.06 10.62
C PHE A 748 2.50 17.24 10.97
N TYR A 749 1.23 17.14 10.59
CA TYR A 749 0.24 18.17 10.81
C TYR A 749 -1.13 17.57 11.12
N ALA A 750 -1.73 17.96 12.24
CA ALA A 750 -3.08 17.60 12.64
C ALA A 750 -4.12 18.37 11.82
N PRO A 751 -5.21 17.72 11.36
CA PRO A 751 -6.25 18.37 10.59
C PRO A 751 -6.92 19.55 11.30
N THR A 752 -7.30 20.57 10.53
CA THR A 752 -8.10 21.71 11.00
C THR A 752 -9.49 21.68 10.38
N VAL A 753 -10.53 21.90 11.19
CA VAL A 753 -11.92 22.06 10.72
C VAL A 753 -12.41 23.45 11.11
N LEU A 754 -12.78 24.23 10.11
CA LEU A 754 -13.34 25.57 10.24
C LEU A 754 -14.80 25.57 9.77
N CYS A 755 -15.65 26.29 10.50
CA CYS A 755 -17.03 26.59 10.09
C CYS A 755 -17.24 28.10 10.03
N ASP A 756 -18.37 28.50 9.46
CA ASP A 756 -18.75 29.88 9.17
C ASP A 756 -17.66 30.59 8.36
N VAL A 757 -17.02 29.86 7.43
CA VAL A 757 -15.90 30.39 6.67
C VAL A 757 -16.41 31.41 5.65
N PRO A 758 -15.94 32.67 5.68
CA PRO A 758 -16.34 33.70 4.72
C PRO A 758 -15.91 33.36 3.30
N GLN A 759 -16.76 33.63 2.31
CA GLN A 759 -16.51 33.30 0.89
C GLN A 759 -15.27 34.00 0.30
N ASP A 760 -14.85 35.13 0.86
CA ASP A 760 -13.69 35.91 0.43
C ASP A 760 -12.36 35.44 1.08
N SER A 761 -12.39 34.31 1.81
CA SER A 761 -11.20 33.68 2.38
C SER A 761 -10.38 32.99 1.29
N LYS A 762 -9.05 32.99 1.43
CA LYS A 762 -8.12 32.37 0.44
C LYS A 762 -8.48 30.93 0.07
N VAL A 763 -8.91 30.14 1.04
CA VAL A 763 -9.31 28.73 0.84
C VAL A 763 -10.43 28.55 -0.20
N PHE A 764 -11.26 29.57 -0.45
CA PHE A 764 -12.30 29.51 -1.48
C PHE A 764 -11.78 29.80 -2.89
N HIS A 765 -10.59 30.39 -3.03
CA HIS A 765 -10.02 30.78 -4.33
C HIS A 765 -8.72 30.04 -4.68
N GLU A 766 -8.07 29.42 -3.68
CA GLU A 766 -6.81 28.69 -3.82
C GLU A 766 -6.95 27.25 -3.30
N GLU A 767 -6.33 26.30 -4.02
CA GLU A 767 -6.23 24.91 -3.57
C GLU A 767 -5.34 24.80 -2.32
N THR A 768 -5.85 24.27 -1.22
CA THR A 768 -5.07 24.17 0.02
C THR A 768 -4.03 23.05 -0.03
N PHE A 769 -4.36 21.93 -0.69
CA PHE A 769 -3.50 20.75 -0.82
C PHE A 769 -2.97 20.20 0.53
N GLY A 770 -3.86 20.17 1.54
CA GLY A 770 -3.56 19.71 2.88
C GLY A 770 -4.81 19.60 3.75
N PRO A 771 -4.67 19.23 5.04
CA PRO A 771 -5.78 18.77 5.88
C PRO A 771 -6.54 19.93 6.53
N LEU A 772 -7.14 20.80 5.71
CA LEU A 772 -8.02 21.89 6.14
C LEU A 772 -9.42 21.70 5.54
N ALA A 773 -10.44 21.52 6.39
CA ALA A 773 -11.84 21.57 6.00
C ALA A 773 -12.40 22.97 6.25
N ALA A 774 -12.86 23.63 5.19
CA ALA A 774 -13.53 24.92 5.25
C ALA A 774 -15.02 24.74 4.92
N ILE A 775 -15.86 24.88 5.94
CA ILE A 775 -17.31 24.64 5.86
C ILE A 775 -18.06 25.97 5.92
N THR A 776 -19.02 26.16 5.03
CA THR A 776 -19.88 27.34 4.96
C THR A 776 -21.30 26.91 4.62
N SER A 777 -22.29 27.69 5.05
CA SER A 777 -23.69 27.36 4.79
C SER A 777 -24.19 27.98 3.48
N PHE A 778 -25.28 27.44 2.95
CA PHE A 778 -26.01 28.04 1.83
C PHE A 778 -27.52 27.88 2.01
N SER A 779 -28.31 28.72 1.32
CA SER A 779 -29.76 28.71 1.47
C SER A 779 -30.46 28.05 0.29
N THR A 780 -29.99 28.29 -0.93
CA THR A 780 -30.67 27.81 -2.16
C THR A 780 -29.73 27.11 -3.11
N ARG A 781 -30.27 26.19 -3.93
CA ARG A 781 -29.55 25.49 -4.99
C ARG A 781 -28.88 26.46 -5.98
N ASP A 782 -29.59 27.51 -6.38
CA ASP A 782 -29.09 28.45 -7.40
C ASP A 782 -27.95 29.32 -6.84
N GLU A 783 -28.02 29.70 -5.55
CA GLU A 783 -26.92 30.37 -4.84
C GLU A 783 -25.67 29.50 -4.78
N VAL A 784 -25.79 28.25 -4.32
CA VAL A 784 -24.62 27.37 -4.16
C VAL A 784 -24.01 26.99 -5.50
N LEU A 785 -24.81 26.83 -6.56
CA LEU A 785 -24.31 26.60 -7.91
C LEU A 785 -23.41 27.76 -8.37
N LYS A 786 -23.86 29.00 -8.16
CA LYS A 786 -23.06 30.20 -8.50
C LYS A 786 -21.74 30.21 -7.73
N LEU A 787 -21.77 29.92 -6.43
CA LEU A 787 -20.56 29.83 -5.60
C LEU A 787 -19.62 28.71 -6.06
N CYS A 788 -20.16 27.55 -6.44
CA CYS A 788 -19.36 26.43 -6.93
C CYS A 788 -18.60 26.78 -8.22
N ASN A 789 -19.27 27.47 -9.15
CA ASN A 789 -18.71 27.82 -10.46
C ASN A 789 -17.82 29.08 -10.46
N ASP A 790 -17.85 29.89 -9.38
CA ASP A 790 -17.02 31.08 -9.20
C ASP A 790 -15.55 30.74 -8.86
N THR A 791 -14.89 30.10 -9.81
CA THR A 791 -13.49 29.70 -9.72
C THR A 791 -12.92 29.49 -11.13
N PRO A 792 -11.63 29.77 -11.38
CA PRO A 792 -11.01 29.46 -12.68
C PRO A 792 -10.84 27.94 -12.90
N PHE A 793 -10.97 27.12 -11.86
CA PHE A 793 -10.79 25.67 -11.90
C PHE A 793 -12.08 24.94 -12.26
N GLY A 794 -11.96 23.66 -12.65
CA GLY A 794 -13.08 22.82 -13.05
C GLY A 794 -12.71 21.34 -13.14
N LEU A 795 -12.09 20.78 -12.08
CA LEU A 795 -11.64 19.38 -12.07
C LEU A 795 -12.73 18.42 -11.59
N ALA A 796 -12.99 18.41 -10.27
CA ALA A 796 -13.98 17.53 -9.63
C ALA A 796 -14.95 18.33 -8.76
N SER A 797 -16.16 17.80 -8.57
CA SER A 797 -17.16 18.29 -7.61
C SER A 797 -17.96 17.12 -7.01
N TYR A 798 -18.57 17.35 -5.85
CA TYR A 798 -19.33 16.34 -5.11
C TYR A 798 -20.71 16.88 -4.73
N ILE A 799 -21.75 16.09 -4.93
CA ILE A 799 -23.14 16.39 -4.60
C ILE A 799 -23.67 15.30 -3.66
N PHE A 800 -24.30 15.71 -2.56
CA PHE A 800 -25.04 14.82 -1.66
C PHE A 800 -26.49 15.29 -1.57
N SER A 801 -27.43 14.47 -2.04
CA SER A 801 -28.87 14.72 -2.09
C SER A 801 -29.61 13.40 -2.41
N GLN A 802 -30.90 13.29 -2.09
CA GLN A 802 -31.76 12.16 -2.47
C GLN A 802 -32.78 12.54 -3.55
N ASP A 803 -32.97 13.84 -3.81
CA ASP A 803 -33.82 14.37 -4.87
C ASP A 803 -33.12 14.30 -6.23
N ILE A 804 -33.67 13.46 -7.11
CA ILE A 804 -33.16 13.25 -8.46
C ILE A 804 -33.14 14.53 -9.30
N ASN A 805 -34.08 15.46 -9.08
CA ASN A 805 -34.12 16.71 -9.84
C ASN A 805 -32.95 17.63 -9.45
N THR A 806 -32.66 17.73 -8.16
CA THR A 806 -31.49 18.45 -7.64
C THR A 806 -30.19 17.81 -8.12
N ILE A 807 -30.07 16.49 -8.02
CA ILE A 807 -28.90 15.75 -8.50
C ILE A 807 -28.66 16.01 -10.00
N TRP A 808 -29.69 15.85 -10.82
CA TRP A 808 -29.59 16.04 -12.27
C TRP A 808 -29.19 17.47 -12.60
N TYR A 809 -29.90 18.45 -12.05
CA TYR A 809 -29.65 19.87 -12.30
C TYR A 809 -28.23 20.26 -11.89
N MET A 810 -27.81 19.92 -10.67
CA MET A 810 -26.46 20.25 -10.21
C MET A 810 -25.39 19.56 -11.05
N SER A 811 -25.61 18.30 -11.46
CA SER A 811 -24.64 17.56 -12.28
C SER A 811 -24.49 18.14 -13.69
N GLU A 812 -25.56 18.70 -14.26
CA GLU A 812 -25.54 19.31 -15.58
C GLU A 812 -24.90 20.71 -15.57
N PHE A 813 -25.14 21.50 -14.52
CA PHE A 813 -24.74 22.91 -14.49
C PHE A 813 -23.46 23.21 -13.69
N LEU A 814 -22.92 22.26 -12.93
CA LEU A 814 -21.59 22.42 -12.34
C LEU A 814 -20.51 22.44 -13.43
N GLU A 815 -19.68 23.48 -13.43
CA GLU A 815 -18.59 23.64 -14.39
C GLU A 815 -17.34 22.86 -13.99
N THR A 816 -17.48 21.55 -13.86
CA THR A 816 -16.38 20.62 -13.57
C THR A 816 -16.31 19.50 -14.61
N GLY A 817 -15.12 18.94 -14.80
CA GLY A 817 -14.95 17.80 -15.71
C GLY A 817 -15.49 16.48 -15.15
N MET A 818 -15.66 16.40 -13.82
CA MET A 818 -16.13 15.22 -13.10
C MET A 818 -17.06 15.62 -11.96
N VAL A 819 -18.26 15.04 -11.94
CA VAL A 819 -19.24 15.21 -10.86
C VAL A 819 -19.46 13.87 -10.18
N SER A 820 -19.27 13.84 -8.86
CA SER A 820 -19.54 12.68 -8.01
C SER A 820 -20.85 12.89 -7.25
N VAL A 821 -21.73 11.90 -7.24
CA VAL A 821 -23.02 11.97 -6.55
C VAL A 821 -23.07 10.90 -5.45
N ASN A 822 -23.34 11.32 -4.22
CA ASN A 822 -23.48 10.45 -3.04
C ASN A 822 -22.26 9.55 -2.75
N THR A 823 -21.09 9.88 -3.29
CA THR A 823 -19.81 9.21 -3.01
C THR A 823 -18.66 10.20 -3.00
N GLY A 824 -17.72 10.03 -2.07
CA GLY A 824 -16.52 10.85 -1.90
C GLY A 824 -15.28 10.25 -2.55
N ILE A 825 -15.36 8.99 -3.01
CA ILE A 825 -14.30 8.28 -3.72
C ILE A 825 -14.91 7.66 -4.97
N PHE A 826 -14.50 8.15 -6.15
CA PHE A 826 -15.06 7.75 -7.44
C PHE A 826 -13.99 7.41 -8.49
N THR A 827 -12.70 7.48 -8.12
CA THR A 827 -11.59 7.27 -9.05
C THR A 827 -11.54 5.83 -9.54
N ASP A 828 -11.65 5.63 -10.85
CA ASP A 828 -11.64 4.32 -11.51
C ASP A 828 -10.86 4.39 -12.84
N ALA A 829 -10.42 3.24 -13.38
CA ALA A 829 -9.81 3.17 -14.71
C ALA A 829 -10.84 3.31 -15.84
N ALA A 830 -12.12 2.98 -15.59
CA ALA A 830 -13.22 3.11 -16.54
C ALA A 830 -13.77 4.54 -16.64
N LEU A 831 -13.47 5.41 -15.68
CA LEU A 831 -13.93 6.80 -15.65
C LEU A 831 -13.04 7.70 -16.53
N PRO A 832 -13.61 8.60 -17.36
CA PRO A 832 -12.83 9.65 -18.03
C PRO A 832 -12.41 10.71 -17.03
N PHE A 833 -11.22 10.54 -16.48
CA PHE A 833 -10.66 11.47 -15.50
C PHE A 833 -10.08 12.69 -16.20
N GLY A 834 -10.56 13.88 -15.86
CA GLY A 834 -9.91 15.12 -16.25
C GLY A 834 -10.74 16.38 -16.09
N GLY A 835 -10.10 17.53 -16.22
CA GLY A 835 -10.69 18.83 -15.94
C GLY A 835 -11.22 19.59 -17.16
N ILE A 836 -11.87 20.71 -16.88
CA ILE A 836 -12.15 21.81 -17.82
C ILE A 836 -11.57 23.12 -17.25
N LYS A 837 -11.74 24.23 -17.96
CA LYS A 837 -11.23 25.56 -17.56
C LYS A 837 -9.71 25.51 -17.29
N GLU A 838 -9.22 26.09 -16.20
CA GLU A 838 -7.79 26.06 -15.87
C GLU A 838 -7.33 24.75 -15.20
N SER A 839 -8.24 23.80 -14.96
CA SER A 839 -7.86 22.45 -14.50
C SER A 839 -7.31 21.57 -15.62
N GLY A 840 -7.35 22.05 -16.87
CA GLY A 840 -6.63 21.48 -17.99
C GLY A 840 -7.53 20.86 -19.06
N PHE A 841 -6.98 19.92 -19.82
CA PHE A 841 -7.61 19.33 -21.01
C PHE A 841 -7.01 17.95 -21.34
N GLY A 842 -7.76 17.16 -22.10
CA GLY A 842 -7.50 15.73 -22.26
C GLY A 842 -8.28 14.91 -21.22
N ARG A 843 -8.29 13.60 -21.38
CA ARG A 843 -8.89 12.67 -20.40
C ARG A 843 -7.99 11.45 -20.24
N GLU A 844 -7.84 10.99 -19.00
CA GLU A 844 -7.15 9.74 -18.65
C GLU A 844 -8.18 8.69 -18.22
N GLY A 845 -7.90 7.41 -18.46
CA GLY A 845 -8.86 6.33 -18.21
C GLY A 845 -10.00 6.29 -19.24
N SER A 846 -10.94 5.37 -19.05
CA SER A 846 -12.08 5.06 -19.93
C SER A 846 -11.68 4.66 -21.36
N LEU A 847 -12.68 4.55 -22.22
CA LEU A 847 -12.50 4.41 -23.67
C LEU A 847 -11.90 5.67 -24.33
N TYR A 848 -12.04 6.85 -23.68
CA TYR A 848 -11.54 8.13 -24.21
C TYR A 848 -10.03 8.32 -23.98
N GLY A 849 -9.44 7.64 -22.99
CA GLY A 849 -8.05 7.85 -22.59
C GLY A 849 -7.00 7.55 -23.66
N MET A 850 -7.34 6.74 -24.67
CA MET A 850 -6.45 6.45 -25.80
C MET A 850 -6.50 7.53 -26.92
N ASP A 851 -7.54 8.34 -26.99
CA ASP A 851 -7.71 9.33 -28.08
C ASP A 851 -6.60 10.39 -28.07
N ASP A 852 -6.16 10.73 -26.87
CA ASP A 852 -5.06 11.64 -26.61
C ASP A 852 -3.70 11.12 -27.09
N TYR A 853 -3.57 9.80 -27.29
CA TYR A 853 -2.35 9.10 -27.71
C TYR A 853 -2.40 8.62 -29.17
N THR A 854 -3.49 8.89 -29.89
CA THR A 854 -3.64 8.51 -31.29
C THR A 854 -3.80 9.71 -32.21
N VAL A 855 -3.58 9.52 -33.51
CA VAL A 855 -3.94 10.44 -34.58
C VAL A 855 -4.88 9.73 -35.54
N ILE A 856 -5.94 10.44 -35.96
CA ILE A 856 -6.87 9.93 -36.97
C ILE A 856 -6.24 10.15 -38.34
N LYS A 857 -6.13 9.08 -39.12
CA LYS A 857 -5.76 9.13 -40.54
C LYS A 857 -6.96 8.73 -41.37
N SER A 858 -7.36 9.58 -42.30
CA SER A 858 -8.37 9.27 -43.31
C SER A 858 -7.71 8.77 -44.61
N ILE A 859 -8.34 7.79 -45.25
CA ILE A 859 -8.02 7.29 -46.59
C ILE A 859 -9.28 7.43 -47.43
N ASN A 860 -9.17 8.13 -48.55
CA ASN A 860 -10.25 8.25 -49.53
C ASN A 860 -9.91 7.39 -50.75
N LEU A 861 -10.60 6.27 -50.92
CA LEU A 861 -10.49 5.39 -52.07
C LEU A 861 -11.43 5.89 -53.16
N GLY A 862 -10.87 6.35 -54.28
CA GLY A 862 -11.64 6.88 -55.39
C GLY A 862 -11.92 5.83 -56.46
N ASN A 863 -13.04 5.99 -57.17
CA ASN A 863 -13.45 5.14 -58.29
C ASN A 863 -13.60 3.65 -57.95
N VAL A 864 -14.09 3.30 -56.75
CA VAL A 864 -14.14 1.89 -56.28
C VAL A 864 -15.19 1.01 -57.00
N TYR A 865 -16.05 1.62 -57.82
CA TYR A 865 -17.11 0.93 -58.59
C TYR A 865 -16.87 0.97 -60.11
N LYS A 866 -15.66 1.35 -60.55
CA LYS A 866 -15.31 1.35 -61.97
C LYS A 866 -15.07 -0.05 -62.51
#